data_AF-A0A932QEB8-F1
#
_entry.id   AF-A0A932QEB8-F1
#
_cell.length_a   1.000
_cell.length_b   1.000
_cell.length_c   1.000
_cell.angle_alpha   90.00
_cell.angle_beta   90.00
_cell.angle_gamma   90.00
#
_symmetry.space_group_name_H-M   'P 1'
#
loop_
_entity.id
_entity.type
_entity.pdbx_description
1 polymer ?
#
loop_
_entity_poly.entity_id
_entity_poly.type
_entity_poly.pdbx_seq_one_letter_code
_entity_poly.pdbx_strand_id
1 'polypeptide(L)'
;MAPHRRLLALALLASACGGAWRPDDSIAAARTFDVRILRDTFGVPHVRGHTDADVAFGVAYAQAEDDWPTLEQVFAGTRARAAALVGKDGAGVDYVMHLLRVREDIAAKARTDIDSATWKLVDGYAAGINYYAARHPAEVSGVVRALLPMTGADVVAGFVLKSPFFFGFDAVLNALVNNTPIPHAYEEKGSNGFAVAPRRSGDGVTRLLSNSHQPWTGAVAWYELSVHSDEGLDFAGANFPGAPLPLLGHNATLGWTNTVNKPDLVDVYRLRINPGDKDQYWFDGAWHDLERERVWLHVKFGPITVPVPRMVYRSVHGPVIRNDSGTFALRYAGMDDVRPVMQYYRITKARSYDEWRAAMKLQAIPATNFIYADSTGRIAYVYNAEFPRRRPGYDWRGILPGDTSATLWNGYVPFDSIPQYVSPKSGYLFNSNNTPFVATSPSDALKPADFPDWMGIERGMTNRAQRDVELLDSARVISRDVLLATKFDVSYSRRSWVGRWLDAVARVDPRGDARLADGQRLLATWNLTMSDSQPASVLGAMTIGPASRAINFGGDFPDARETLKSAVDWLMATHQRLDPPMHDVIVDEHGATIDPVVGAPDLLRAVYFTRDAHGHLAGNAGDSFIMLVEWGRDGVVHSQSIHQFGAATSRPGSKHYADQIPLFVARRWKSVPFTEAEQRSMLEREYRVGR
;
A
#
# COMPACT_ATOMS: atom_id res chain seq x y z
N MET A 1 -4.64 54.55 3.56
CA MET A 1 -6.12 54.68 3.64
C MET A 1 -6.75 53.47 2.96
N ALA A 2 -7.41 52.63 3.74
CA ALA A 2 -8.34 51.60 3.27
C ALA A 2 -9.65 52.28 2.74
N PRO A 3 -10.69 51.56 2.24
CA PRO A 3 -10.71 50.35 1.42
C PRO A 3 -11.95 50.22 0.46
N HIS A 4 -12.08 49.05 -0.16
CA HIS A 4 -13.32 48.28 -0.49
C HIS A 4 -14.40 48.81 -1.46
N ARG A 5 -14.69 47.99 -2.48
CA ARG A 5 -16.01 47.33 -2.72
C ARG A 5 -15.96 46.44 -3.95
N ARG A 6 -15.96 45.11 -3.79
CA ARG A 6 -16.58 44.19 -4.76
C ARG A 6 -17.41 43.18 -4.00
N LEU A 7 -18.69 43.16 -4.37
CA LEU A 7 -19.79 42.48 -3.74
C LEU A 7 -19.73 40.97 -3.93
N LEU A 8 -20.15 40.27 -2.86
CA LEU A 8 -20.51 38.87 -2.83
C LEU A 8 -21.51 38.53 -3.94
N ALA A 9 -21.22 37.46 -4.68
CA ALA A 9 -22.24 36.59 -5.27
C ALA A 9 -22.09 35.21 -4.62
N LEU A 10 -22.70 35.08 -3.44
CA LEU A 10 -22.93 33.81 -2.75
C LEU A 10 -24.33 33.33 -3.17
N ALA A 11 -24.40 32.28 -4.00
CA ALA A 11 -25.61 31.49 -4.29
C ALA A 11 -25.13 30.27 -5.09
N LEU A 12 -25.40 29.00 -4.80
CA LEU A 12 -26.26 28.31 -3.84
C LEU A 12 -25.48 27.04 -3.42
N LEU A 13 -24.84 27.04 -2.26
CA LEU A 13 -24.60 25.82 -1.50
C LEU A 13 -25.83 25.69 -0.61
N ALA A 14 -26.78 24.84 -1.00
CA ALA A 14 -27.86 24.47 -0.12
C ALA A 14 -27.23 23.90 1.16
N SER A 15 -27.37 24.70 2.19
CA SER A 15 -27.06 24.46 3.58
C SER A 15 -27.76 23.18 4.04
N ALA A 16 -27.01 22.10 4.28
CA ALA A 16 -27.35 21.20 5.35
C ALA A 16 -26.84 21.82 6.65
N CYS A 17 -27.53 22.88 7.10
CA CYS A 17 -27.37 23.40 8.45
C CYS A 17 -27.84 22.32 9.45
N GLY A 18 -26.90 21.75 10.21
CA GLY A 18 -27.03 21.60 11.66
C GLY A 18 -28.07 20.62 12.23
N GLY A 19 -28.46 19.57 11.52
CA GLY A 19 -29.15 18.42 12.12
C GLY A 19 -28.14 17.38 12.61
N ALA A 20 -28.30 16.85 13.82
CA ALA A 20 -27.63 15.60 14.21
C ALA A 20 -28.00 14.51 13.20
N TRP A 21 -27.04 13.69 12.77
CA TRP A 21 -27.30 12.56 11.89
C TRP A 21 -28.42 11.67 12.43
N ARG A 22 -29.41 11.38 11.56
CA ARG A 22 -30.52 10.50 11.88
C ARG A 22 -30.37 9.19 11.10
N PRO A 23 -30.35 8.03 11.79
CA PRO A 23 -30.32 6.73 11.12
C PRO A 23 -31.40 6.57 10.04
N ASP A 24 -32.62 7.04 10.31
CA ASP A 24 -33.76 6.94 9.39
C ASP A 24 -33.53 7.67 8.07
N ASP A 25 -32.80 8.80 8.08
CA ASP A 25 -32.47 9.54 6.85
C ASP A 25 -31.51 8.72 5.97
N SER A 26 -30.57 8.00 6.59
CA SER A 26 -29.65 7.11 5.86
C SER A 26 -30.36 5.86 5.33
N ILE A 27 -31.31 5.31 6.09
CA ILE A 27 -32.16 4.20 5.63
C ILE A 27 -33.05 4.65 4.46
N ALA A 28 -33.62 5.85 4.53
CA ALA A 28 -34.44 6.40 3.45
C ALA A 28 -33.60 6.68 2.20
N ALA A 29 -32.43 7.29 2.35
CA ALA A 29 -31.49 7.53 1.25
C ALA A 29 -31.03 6.23 0.59
N ALA A 30 -30.82 5.17 1.37
CA ALA A 30 -30.41 3.86 0.83
C ALA A 30 -31.42 3.23 -0.14
N ARG A 31 -32.70 3.64 -0.12
CA ARG A 31 -33.74 3.11 -1.03
C ARG A 31 -33.54 3.53 -2.49
N THR A 32 -32.63 4.46 -2.77
CA THR A 32 -32.27 4.83 -4.14
C THR A 32 -31.27 3.87 -4.77
N PHE A 33 -30.64 3.00 -3.97
CA PHE A 33 -29.67 2.02 -4.45
C PHE A 33 -30.32 0.65 -4.60
N ASP A 34 -30.01 -0.08 -5.68
CA ASP A 34 -30.44 -1.46 -5.87
C ASP A 34 -29.22 -2.36 -6.08
N VAL A 35 -28.85 -3.07 -5.01
CA VAL A 35 -27.63 -3.89 -4.99
C VAL A 35 -27.99 -5.34 -4.68
N ARG A 36 -27.39 -6.25 -5.45
CA ARG A 36 -27.33 -7.68 -5.13
C ARG A 36 -25.91 -8.04 -4.73
N ILE A 37 -25.75 -8.67 -3.57
CA ILE A 37 -24.48 -9.21 -3.11
C ILE A 37 -24.60 -10.73 -3.10
N LEU A 38 -23.77 -11.38 -3.91
CA LEU A 38 -23.59 -12.82 -3.93
C LEU A 38 -22.31 -13.11 -3.14
N ARG A 39 -22.38 -13.89 -2.07
CA ARG A 39 -21.21 -14.37 -1.35
C ARG A 39 -20.91 -15.81 -1.74
N ASP A 40 -19.68 -16.06 -2.13
CA ASP A 40 -19.22 -17.41 -2.47
C ASP A 40 -18.97 -18.27 -1.22
N THR A 41 -18.52 -19.52 -1.42
CA THR A 41 -18.21 -20.47 -0.34
C THR A 41 -17.05 -20.04 0.59
N PHE A 42 -16.31 -18.98 0.25
CA PHE A 42 -15.25 -18.37 1.06
C PHE A 42 -15.68 -17.02 1.64
N GLY A 43 -16.95 -16.64 1.47
CA GLY A 43 -17.52 -15.40 1.95
C GLY A 43 -17.16 -14.18 1.09
N VAL A 44 -16.46 -14.36 -0.03
CA VAL A 44 -16.04 -13.27 -0.92
C VAL A 44 -17.27 -12.64 -1.58
N PRO A 45 -17.46 -11.31 -1.50
CA PRO A 45 -18.59 -10.65 -2.14
C PRO A 45 -18.38 -10.42 -3.64
N HIS A 46 -19.39 -10.78 -4.40
CA HIS A 46 -19.60 -10.39 -5.79
C HIS A 46 -20.74 -9.38 -5.84
N VAL A 47 -20.38 -8.10 -5.94
CA VAL A 47 -21.31 -6.97 -5.81
C VAL A 47 -21.84 -6.57 -7.18
N ARG A 48 -23.17 -6.59 -7.34
CA ARG A 48 -23.86 -6.27 -8.59
C ARG A 48 -24.84 -5.12 -8.38
N GLY A 49 -24.88 -4.18 -9.32
CA GLY A 49 -25.81 -3.03 -9.30
C GLY A 49 -26.05 -2.48 -10.71
N HIS A 50 -27.00 -1.55 -10.85
CA HIS A 50 -27.27 -0.92 -12.16
C HIS A 50 -26.25 0.17 -12.48
N THR A 51 -25.88 0.96 -11.49
CA THR A 51 -24.91 2.05 -11.61
C THR A 51 -23.60 1.71 -10.91
N ASP A 52 -22.53 2.41 -11.27
CA ASP A 52 -21.25 2.30 -10.55
C ASP A 52 -21.42 2.72 -9.07
N ALA A 53 -22.34 3.66 -8.79
CA ALA A 53 -22.66 4.12 -7.44
C ALA A 53 -23.40 3.06 -6.61
N ASP A 54 -24.30 2.27 -7.21
CA ASP A 54 -24.92 1.09 -6.58
C ASP A 54 -23.85 0.10 -6.15
N VAL A 55 -22.91 -0.18 -7.05
CA VAL A 55 -21.83 -1.13 -6.74
C VAL A 55 -20.94 -0.59 -5.62
N ALA A 56 -20.53 0.67 -5.67
CA ALA A 56 -19.75 1.28 -4.59
C ALA A 56 -20.47 1.26 -3.23
N PHE A 57 -21.79 1.50 -3.21
CA PHE A 57 -22.64 1.35 -2.03
C PHE A 57 -22.61 -0.09 -1.49
N GLY A 58 -22.72 -1.08 -2.38
CA GLY A 58 -22.63 -2.49 -2.05
C GLY A 58 -21.27 -2.91 -1.49
N VAL A 59 -20.18 -2.41 -2.08
CA VAL A 59 -18.80 -2.65 -1.62
C VAL A 59 -18.62 -2.14 -0.19
N ALA A 60 -19.08 -0.91 0.10
CA ALA A 60 -19.02 -0.35 1.45
C ALA A 60 -19.79 -1.21 2.46
N TYR A 61 -20.99 -1.67 2.10
CA TYR A 61 -21.79 -2.51 2.98
C TYR A 61 -21.14 -3.88 3.24
N ALA A 62 -20.62 -4.54 2.19
CA ALA A 62 -19.95 -5.84 2.32
C ALA A 62 -18.68 -5.74 3.19
N GLN A 63 -17.84 -4.74 2.95
CA GLN A 63 -16.67 -4.49 3.80
C GLN A 63 -17.07 -4.23 5.26
N ALA A 64 -18.16 -3.50 5.51
CA ALA A 64 -18.64 -3.23 6.86
C ALA A 64 -19.15 -4.47 7.59
N GLU A 65 -19.82 -5.39 6.90
CA GLU A 65 -20.19 -6.69 7.48
C GLU A 65 -18.95 -7.46 7.95
N ASP A 66 -17.86 -7.39 7.20
CA ASP A 66 -16.67 -8.22 7.40
C ASP A 66 -15.60 -7.60 8.31
N ASP A 67 -15.45 -6.28 8.31
CA ASP A 67 -14.45 -5.54 9.10
C ASP A 67 -14.85 -4.09 9.45
N TRP A 68 -15.97 -3.95 10.18
CA TRP A 68 -16.40 -2.65 10.72
C TRP A 68 -15.35 -1.95 11.62
N PRO A 69 -14.65 -2.66 12.55
CA PRO A 69 -13.67 -2.02 13.43
C PRO A 69 -12.53 -1.31 12.67
N THR A 70 -12.08 -1.86 11.54
CA THR A 70 -11.08 -1.18 10.69
C THR A 70 -11.70 -0.02 9.93
N LEU A 71 -12.92 -0.18 9.40
CA LEU A 71 -13.60 0.88 8.65
C LEU A 71 -13.91 2.12 9.50
N GLU A 72 -14.31 1.95 10.77
CA GLU A 72 -14.55 3.08 11.65
C GLU A 72 -13.27 3.87 11.96
N GLN A 73 -12.12 3.18 12.06
CA GLN A 73 -10.82 3.82 12.22
C GLN A 73 -10.40 4.60 10.97
N VAL A 74 -10.59 4.00 9.79
CA VAL A 74 -10.32 4.69 8.51
C VAL A 74 -11.19 5.94 8.39
N PHE A 75 -12.50 5.82 8.64
CA PHE A 75 -13.41 6.97 8.56
C PHE A 75 -13.01 8.06 9.56
N ALA A 76 -12.75 7.73 10.83
CA ALA A 76 -12.31 8.71 11.82
C ALA A 76 -11.00 9.41 11.42
N GLY A 77 -10.05 8.68 10.83
CA GLY A 77 -8.80 9.25 10.31
C GLY A 77 -9.03 10.31 9.23
N THR A 78 -9.97 10.10 8.32
CA THR A 78 -10.34 11.09 7.27
C THR A 78 -10.94 12.39 7.82
N ARG A 79 -11.29 12.42 9.11
CA ARG A 79 -11.83 13.58 9.84
C ARG A 79 -10.90 14.10 10.94
N ALA A 80 -9.64 13.65 10.97
CA ALA A 80 -8.69 13.95 12.04
C ALA A 80 -9.27 13.62 13.43
N ARG A 81 -9.82 12.40 13.56
CA ARG A 81 -10.39 11.85 14.81
C ARG A 81 -9.94 10.42 15.09
N ALA A 82 -8.88 9.93 14.44
CA ALA A 82 -8.31 8.62 14.74
C ALA A 82 -7.85 8.54 16.21
N ALA A 83 -7.29 9.62 16.76
CA ALA A 83 -6.84 9.66 18.16
C ALA A 83 -7.97 9.56 19.19
N ALA A 84 -9.20 9.86 18.79
CA ALA A 84 -10.38 9.70 19.64
C ALA A 84 -10.78 8.22 19.77
N LEU A 85 -10.39 7.37 18.81
CA LEU A 85 -10.61 5.93 18.85
C LEU A 85 -9.46 5.19 19.53
N VAL A 86 -8.23 5.38 19.00
CA VAL A 86 -7.06 4.58 19.35
C VAL A 86 -6.02 5.34 20.19
N GLY A 87 -6.35 6.54 20.66
CA GLY A 87 -5.49 7.32 21.55
C GLY A 87 -4.24 7.86 20.85
N LYS A 88 -3.09 7.78 21.53
CA LYS A 88 -1.82 8.36 21.06
C LYS A 88 -1.41 7.84 19.67
N ASP A 89 -1.75 6.59 19.35
CA ASP A 89 -1.35 5.93 18.09
C ASP A 89 -2.07 6.54 16.88
N GLY A 90 -3.22 7.20 17.10
CA GLY A 90 -3.97 7.92 16.07
C GLY A 90 -3.61 9.41 15.97
N ALA A 91 -2.89 9.97 16.94
CA ALA A 91 -2.63 11.41 17.00
C ALA A 91 -1.72 11.91 15.87
N GLY A 92 -0.79 11.06 15.40
CA GLY A 92 0.04 11.36 14.24
C GLY A 92 -0.79 11.51 12.97
N VAL A 93 -1.73 10.61 12.73
CA VAL A 93 -2.65 10.66 11.58
C VAL A 93 -3.48 11.95 11.61
N ASP A 94 -4.05 12.29 12.77
CA ASP A 94 -4.86 13.50 12.94
C ASP A 94 -4.03 14.78 12.70
N TYR A 95 -2.79 14.82 13.18
CA TYR A 95 -1.89 15.95 12.94
C TYR A 95 -1.53 16.08 11.45
N VAL A 96 -1.20 14.97 10.78
CA VAL A 96 -0.86 14.96 9.35
C VAL A 96 -2.03 15.42 8.50
N MET A 97 -3.26 14.99 8.81
CA MET A 97 -4.47 15.43 8.11
C MET A 97 -4.60 16.95 8.07
N HIS A 98 -4.31 17.62 9.20
CA HIS A 98 -4.27 19.08 9.30
C HIS A 98 -3.04 19.70 8.64
N LEU A 99 -1.85 19.13 8.88
CA LEU A 99 -0.57 19.63 8.35
C LEU A 99 -0.62 19.70 6.82
N LEU A 100 -1.16 18.65 6.19
CA LEU A 100 -1.24 18.53 4.74
C LEU A 100 -2.43 19.29 4.14
N ARG A 101 -3.35 19.85 4.94
CA ARG A 101 -4.53 20.60 4.49
C ARG A 101 -5.47 19.79 3.57
N VAL A 102 -5.56 18.48 3.81
CA VAL A 102 -6.29 17.56 2.91
C VAL A 102 -7.77 17.96 2.77
N ARG A 103 -8.45 18.37 3.86
CA ARG A 103 -9.87 18.76 3.78
C ARG A 103 -10.06 20.07 3.03
N GLU A 104 -9.16 21.01 3.24
CA GLU A 104 -9.17 22.34 2.64
C GLU A 104 -8.94 22.23 1.13
N ASP A 105 -8.00 21.41 0.69
CA ASP A 105 -7.71 21.18 -0.73
C ASP A 105 -8.89 20.50 -1.43
N ILE A 106 -9.50 19.50 -0.80
CA ILE A 106 -10.74 18.88 -1.30
C ILE A 106 -11.83 19.95 -1.39
N ALA A 107 -12.07 20.75 -0.36
CA ALA A 107 -13.10 21.79 -0.40
C ALA A 107 -12.86 22.81 -1.54
N ALA A 108 -11.60 23.14 -1.83
CA ALA A 108 -11.23 24.10 -2.87
C ALA A 108 -11.31 23.51 -4.29
N LYS A 109 -10.97 22.22 -4.48
CA LYS A 109 -10.73 21.62 -5.81
C LYS A 109 -11.71 20.53 -6.20
N ALA A 110 -12.47 19.98 -5.25
CA ALA A 110 -13.39 18.87 -5.44
C ALA A 110 -14.28 19.04 -6.68
N ARG A 111 -14.83 20.24 -6.88
CA ARG A 111 -15.82 20.52 -7.93
C ARG A 111 -15.21 20.87 -9.28
N THR A 112 -13.90 21.10 -9.36
CA THR A 112 -13.20 21.46 -10.60
C THR A 112 -12.37 20.31 -11.14
N ASP A 113 -11.74 19.53 -10.25
CA ASP A 113 -10.66 18.61 -10.64
C ASP A 113 -11.12 17.16 -10.73
N ILE A 114 -12.22 16.80 -10.06
CA ILE A 114 -12.80 15.46 -10.05
C ILE A 114 -14.10 15.47 -10.87
N ASP A 115 -14.26 14.50 -11.78
CA ASP A 115 -15.46 14.40 -12.61
C ASP A 115 -16.70 13.93 -11.84
N SER A 116 -17.88 14.23 -12.40
CA SER A 116 -19.16 13.91 -11.77
C SER A 116 -19.40 12.42 -11.56
N ALA A 117 -18.84 11.57 -12.43
CA ALA A 117 -18.97 10.12 -12.32
C ALA A 117 -18.22 9.59 -11.09
N THR A 118 -17.01 10.10 -10.87
CA THR A 118 -16.21 9.80 -9.69
C THR A 118 -16.89 10.28 -8.40
N TRP A 119 -17.52 11.47 -8.41
CA TRP A 119 -18.30 11.94 -7.26
C TRP A 119 -19.47 11.02 -6.91
N LYS A 120 -20.24 10.58 -7.92
CA LYS A 120 -21.33 9.61 -7.70
C LYS A 120 -20.82 8.29 -7.10
N LEU A 121 -19.67 7.81 -7.58
CA LEU A 121 -19.03 6.60 -7.06
C LEU A 121 -18.68 6.73 -5.56
N VAL A 122 -17.97 7.82 -5.18
CA VAL A 122 -17.56 8.01 -3.78
C VAL A 122 -18.73 8.34 -2.85
N ASP A 123 -19.76 9.02 -3.35
CA ASP A 123 -21.00 9.28 -2.61
C ASP A 123 -21.80 7.99 -2.40
N GLY A 124 -21.83 7.09 -3.40
CA GLY A 124 -22.41 5.75 -3.27
C GLY A 124 -21.76 4.95 -2.15
N TYR A 125 -20.43 4.90 -2.13
CA TYR A 125 -19.67 4.25 -1.05
C TYR A 125 -19.98 4.85 0.33
N ALA A 126 -19.96 6.18 0.45
CA ALA A 126 -20.28 6.86 1.70
C ALA A 126 -21.71 6.56 2.17
N ALA A 127 -22.68 6.50 1.26
CA ALA A 127 -24.05 6.10 1.56
C ALA A 127 -24.13 4.65 2.08
N GLY A 128 -23.31 3.73 1.57
CA GLY A 128 -23.24 2.35 2.04
C GLY A 128 -22.74 2.24 3.49
N ILE A 129 -21.69 3.01 3.85
CA ILE A 129 -21.20 3.11 5.24
C ILE A 129 -22.28 3.70 6.16
N ASN A 130 -22.94 4.78 5.74
CA ASN A 130 -24.02 5.41 6.52
C ASN A 130 -25.19 4.44 6.73
N TYR A 131 -25.55 3.67 5.71
CA TYR A 131 -26.61 2.67 5.79
C TYR A 131 -26.25 1.53 6.74
N TYR A 132 -25.04 0.98 6.65
CA TYR A 132 -24.58 -0.05 7.59
C TYR A 132 -24.64 0.46 9.03
N ALA A 133 -24.11 1.66 9.30
CA ALA A 133 -24.13 2.28 10.62
C ALA A 133 -25.55 2.50 11.17
N ALA A 134 -26.50 2.88 10.30
CA ALA A 134 -27.90 3.03 10.67
C ALA A 134 -28.58 1.70 11.04
N ARG A 135 -28.21 0.61 10.35
CA ARG A 135 -28.75 -0.73 10.58
C ARG A 135 -28.09 -1.46 11.76
N HIS A 136 -26.87 -1.09 12.11
CA HIS A 136 -26.07 -1.75 13.16
C HIS A 136 -25.62 -0.75 14.24
N PRO A 137 -26.52 0.03 14.87
CA PRO A 137 -26.13 1.08 15.79
C PRO A 137 -25.34 0.57 17.00
N ALA A 138 -25.49 -0.71 17.38
CA ALA A 138 -24.73 -1.30 18.48
C ALA A 138 -23.22 -1.47 18.18
N GLU A 139 -22.84 -1.55 16.90
CA GLU A 139 -21.44 -1.68 16.46
C GLU A 139 -20.74 -0.34 16.27
N VAL A 140 -21.50 0.75 16.14
CA VAL A 140 -20.95 2.09 15.86
C VAL A 140 -20.43 2.74 17.14
N SER A 141 -19.12 2.99 17.20
CA SER A 141 -18.53 3.72 18.33
C SER A 141 -19.15 5.11 18.51
N GLY A 142 -19.15 5.60 19.75
CA GLY A 142 -19.64 6.95 20.06
C GLY A 142 -18.91 8.06 19.30
N VAL A 143 -17.62 7.85 19.01
CA VAL A 143 -16.81 8.78 18.19
C VAL A 143 -17.34 8.83 16.77
N VAL A 144 -17.47 7.68 16.10
CA VAL A 144 -17.95 7.65 14.71
C VAL A 144 -19.41 8.09 14.61
N ARG A 145 -20.27 7.74 15.57
CA ARG A 145 -21.65 8.24 15.62
C ARG A 145 -21.74 9.76 15.59
N ALA A 146 -20.80 10.46 16.24
CA ALA A 146 -20.74 11.92 16.25
C ALA A 146 -20.18 12.52 14.95
N LEU A 147 -19.52 11.72 14.11
CA LEU A 147 -18.96 12.13 12.81
C LEU A 147 -19.88 11.85 11.64
N LEU A 148 -20.85 10.93 11.79
CA LEU A 148 -21.82 10.62 10.75
C LEU A 148 -22.66 11.86 10.37
N PRO A 149 -23.12 11.94 9.11
CA PRO A 149 -22.87 10.99 8.02
C PRO A 149 -21.46 11.12 7.41
N MET A 150 -20.92 10.00 6.94
CA MET A 150 -19.83 9.97 5.97
C MET A 150 -20.29 10.60 4.64
N THR A 151 -19.36 11.22 3.93
CA THR A 151 -19.57 11.90 2.63
C THR A 151 -18.55 11.40 1.61
N GLY A 152 -18.78 11.57 0.31
CA GLY A 152 -17.77 11.23 -0.71
C GLY A 152 -16.43 11.94 -0.51
N ALA A 153 -16.44 13.14 0.09
CA ALA A 153 -15.21 13.86 0.44
C ALA A 153 -14.34 13.12 1.47
N ASP A 154 -14.93 12.26 2.31
CA ASP A 154 -14.20 11.40 3.25
C ASP A 154 -13.49 10.27 2.51
N VAL A 155 -14.12 9.70 1.47
CA VAL A 155 -13.49 8.70 0.60
C VAL A 155 -12.31 9.32 -0.15
N VAL A 156 -12.51 10.50 -0.77
CA VAL A 156 -11.43 11.24 -1.46
C VAL A 156 -10.28 11.55 -0.49
N ALA A 157 -10.60 12.01 0.72
CA ALA A 157 -9.61 12.27 1.76
C ALA A 157 -8.78 11.04 2.11
N GLY A 158 -9.38 9.84 2.14
CA GLY A 158 -8.66 8.59 2.36
C GLY A 158 -7.56 8.34 1.33
N PHE A 159 -7.82 8.61 0.05
CA PHE A 159 -6.81 8.48 -1.01
C PHE A 159 -5.72 9.53 -0.89
N VAL A 160 -6.07 10.81 -0.70
CA VAL A 160 -5.10 11.91 -0.60
C VAL A 160 -4.20 11.73 0.63
N LEU A 161 -4.77 11.35 1.77
CA LEU A 161 -4.03 11.15 3.02
C LEU A 161 -3.05 9.98 2.95
N LYS A 162 -3.46 8.85 2.35
CA LYS A 162 -2.62 7.64 2.30
C LYS A 162 -1.52 7.70 1.24
N SER A 163 -1.74 8.42 0.13
CA SER A 163 -0.84 8.39 -1.02
C SER A 163 0.63 8.74 -0.68
N PRO A 164 0.93 9.77 0.14
CA PRO A 164 2.31 10.11 0.49
C PRO A 164 3.09 9.01 1.25
N PHE A 165 2.38 8.12 1.94
CA PHE A 165 3.01 7.05 2.72
C PHE A 165 3.53 5.90 1.84
N PHE A 166 3.06 5.78 0.60
CA PHE A 166 3.61 4.78 -0.34
C PHE A 166 4.98 5.17 -0.90
N PHE A 167 5.42 6.41 -0.69
CA PHE A 167 6.75 6.89 -1.07
C PHE A 167 7.59 7.46 0.08
N GLY A 168 7.25 7.11 1.33
CA GLY A 168 8.10 7.39 2.50
C GLY A 168 8.02 8.78 3.09
N PHE A 169 6.96 9.54 2.79
CA PHE A 169 6.76 10.85 3.38
C PHE A 169 6.70 10.81 4.92
N ASP A 170 6.11 9.77 5.49
CA ASP A 170 6.05 9.53 6.92
C ASP A 170 7.44 9.37 7.55
N ALA A 171 8.37 8.68 6.88
CA ALA A 171 9.73 8.51 7.36
C ALA A 171 10.48 9.85 7.45
N VAL A 172 10.35 10.69 6.41
CA VAL A 172 10.92 12.05 6.39
C VAL A 172 10.30 12.92 7.48
N LEU A 173 8.96 12.90 7.60
CA LEU A 173 8.24 13.68 8.60
C LEU A 173 8.63 13.25 10.02
N ASN A 174 8.66 11.94 10.30
CA ASN A 174 9.06 11.40 11.60
C ASN A 174 10.49 11.79 11.96
N ALA A 175 11.42 11.79 11.00
CA ALA A 175 12.79 12.21 11.26
C ALA A 175 12.87 13.69 11.66
N LEU A 176 12.13 14.56 10.96
CA LEU A 176 12.06 15.98 11.31
C LEU A 176 11.41 16.21 12.68
N VAL A 177 10.30 15.52 12.98
CA VAL A 177 9.59 15.66 14.26
C VAL A 177 10.46 15.20 15.43
N ASN A 178 11.22 14.12 15.25
CA ASN A 178 12.08 13.54 16.30
C ASN A 178 13.51 14.11 16.31
N ASN A 179 13.81 15.07 15.44
CA ASN A 179 15.15 15.65 15.29
C ASN A 179 16.25 14.61 15.02
N THR A 180 15.95 13.62 14.19
CA THR A 180 16.90 12.57 13.74
C THR A 180 17.33 12.82 12.29
N PRO A 181 18.42 12.18 11.81
CA PRO A 181 18.81 12.25 10.41
C PRO A 181 17.65 11.84 9.49
N ILE A 182 17.46 12.59 8.40
CA ILE A 182 16.44 12.30 7.40
C ILE A 182 16.88 11.06 6.62
N PRO A 183 16.06 10.01 6.55
CA PRO A 183 16.47 8.79 5.89
C PRO A 183 16.42 8.96 4.36
N HIS A 184 17.36 8.33 3.66
CA HIS A 184 17.40 8.33 2.18
C HIS A 184 16.54 7.22 1.54
N ALA A 185 15.95 6.33 2.36
CA ALA A 185 14.91 5.39 1.97
C ALA A 185 14.06 4.98 3.18
N TYR A 186 12.90 4.36 2.96
CA TYR A 186 11.84 4.19 3.96
C TYR A 186 11.33 2.75 4.04
N GLU A 187 10.51 2.47 5.06
CA GLU A 187 9.98 1.12 5.29
C GLU A 187 9.03 0.73 4.18
N GLU A 188 9.34 -0.37 3.54
CA GLU A 188 8.43 -0.98 2.60
C GLU A 188 8.30 -2.46 2.92
N LYS A 189 7.06 -2.89 3.09
CA LYS A 189 6.72 -4.30 3.05
C LYS A 189 6.53 -4.65 1.58
N GLY A 190 7.29 -5.63 1.09
CA GLY A 190 7.52 -5.88 -0.33
C GLY A 190 6.27 -6.10 -1.20
N SER A 191 6.46 -6.43 -2.46
CA SER A 191 5.46 -7.01 -3.36
C SER A 191 6.19 -7.73 -4.47
N ASN A 192 5.58 -8.75 -5.07
CA ASN A 192 6.03 -9.33 -6.33
C ASN A 192 4.92 -9.13 -7.36
N GLY A 193 5.30 -8.87 -8.60
CA GLY A 193 4.38 -8.94 -9.71
C GLY A 193 5.06 -9.44 -10.97
N PHE A 194 4.33 -10.21 -11.77
CA PHE A 194 4.84 -10.87 -12.97
C PHE A 194 3.86 -10.76 -14.11
N ALA A 195 4.36 -10.58 -15.33
CA ALA A 195 3.57 -10.73 -16.54
C ALA A 195 4.33 -11.58 -17.57
N VAL A 196 3.64 -12.54 -18.19
CA VAL A 196 4.21 -13.45 -19.18
C VAL A 196 3.36 -13.42 -20.44
N ALA A 197 3.98 -13.09 -21.56
CA ALA A 197 3.34 -13.06 -22.86
C ALA A 197 3.20 -14.49 -23.45
N PRO A 198 2.21 -14.73 -24.34
CA PRO A 198 1.97 -16.03 -24.98
C PRO A 198 3.21 -16.69 -25.61
N ARG A 199 4.11 -15.89 -26.19
CA ARG A 199 5.33 -16.41 -26.84
C ARG A 199 6.35 -16.99 -25.85
N ARG A 200 6.29 -16.61 -24.58
CA ARG A 200 7.22 -17.06 -23.53
C ARG A 200 6.58 -18.12 -22.63
N SER A 201 5.25 -18.25 -22.65
CA SER A 201 4.51 -19.16 -21.79
C SER A 201 4.55 -20.64 -22.20
N GLY A 202 4.81 -20.92 -23.49
CA GLY A 202 4.90 -22.28 -24.03
C GLY A 202 3.56 -22.93 -24.38
N ASP A 203 2.46 -22.43 -23.81
CA ASP A 203 1.09 -22.86 -24.10
C ASP A 203 0.26 -21.80 -24.83
N GLY A 204 0.80 -20.60 -25.03
CA GLY A 204 0.12 -19.49 -25.71
C GLY A 204 -0.84 -18.72 -24.81
N VAL A 205 -0.78 -18.92 -23.50
CA VAL A 205 -1.58 -18.19 -22.49
C VAL A 205 -0.82 -16.92 -22.07
N THR A 206 -1.55 -15.82 -21.91
CA THR A 206 -1.03 -14.61 -21.24
C THR A 206 -1.24 -14.72 -19.74
N ARG A 207 -0.23 -14.46 -18.93
CA ARG A 207 -0.32 -14.55 -17.47
C ARG A 207 0.01 -13.23 -16.78
N LEU A 208 -0.77 -12.90 -15.76
CA LEU A 208 -0.45 -11.88 -14.76
C LEU A 208 -0.46 -12.55 -13.38
N LEU A 209 0.54 -12.27 -12.56
CA LEU A 209 0.57 -12.68 -11.16
C LEU A 209 0.70 -11.45 -10.28
N SER A 210 -0.30 -11.22 -9.45
CA SER A 210 -0.35 -10.17 -8.42
C SER A 210 0.02 -10.77 -7.07
N ASN A 211 0.94 -10.15 -6.34
CA ASN A 211 1.27 -10.55 -4.97
C ASN A 211 1.81 -9.36 -4.18
N SER A 212 0.91 -8.66 -3.50
CA SER A 212 1.30 -7.54 -2.65
C SER A 212 1.63 -8.00 -1.22
N HIS A 213 2.62 -7.38 -0.55
CA HIS A 213 3.02 -7.75 0.81
C HIS A 213 2.59 -6.79 1.91
N GLN A 214 1.39 -6.23 1.77
CA GLN A 214 0.81 -5.37 2.81
C GLN A 214 0.59 -6.12 4.15
N PRO A 215 0.46 -5.37 5.27
CA PRO A 215 0.01 -5.92 6.54
C PRO A 215 -1.21 -6.82 6.39
N TRP A 216 -1.23 -7.94 7.13
CA TRP A 216 -2.33 -8.90 7.08
C TRP A 216 -3.63 -8.37 7.71
N THR A 217 -3.55 -7.31 8.52
CA THR A 217 -4.69 -6.64 9.18
C THR A 217 -4.54 -5.11 9.11
N GLY A 218 -5.65 -4.39 9.35
CA GLY A 218 -5.67 -2.93 9.47
C GLY A 218 -5.94 -2.19 8.15
N ALA A 219 -5.68 -0.88 8.13
CA ALA A 219 -6.16 0.06 7.10
C ALA A 219 -5.59 -0.13 5.67
N VAL A 220 -4.67 -1.06 5.50
CA VAL A 220 -4.02 -1.45 4.23
C VAL A 220 -4.04 -2.97 4.02
N ALA A 221 -4.82 -3.72 4.81
CA ALA A 221 -5.08 -5.13 4.53
C ALA A 221 -5.96 -5.27 3.28
N TRP A 222 -5.68 -6.29 2.47
CA TRP A 222 -6.47 -6.58 1.30
C TRP A 222 -7.82 -7.20 1.66
N TYR A 223 -8.86 -6.75 0.97
CA TYR A 223 -10.18 -7.35 0.99
C TYR A 223 -10.53 -7.81 -0.42
N GLU A 224 -10.71 -9.11 -0.61
CA GLU A 224 -11.02 -9.71 -1.92
C GLU A 224 -12.50 -9.48 -2.28
N LEU A 225 -12.75 -9.10 -3.53
CA LEU A 225 -14.10 -8.86 -4.05
C LEU A 225 -14.15 -8.87 -5.58
N SER A 226 -15.37 -8.91 -6.11
CA SER A 226 -15.63 -8.50 -7.51
C SER A 226 -16.81 -7.53 -7.59
N VAL A 227 -16.77 -6.69 -8.61
CA VAL A 227 -17.71 -5.59 -8.84
C VAL A 227 -18.26 -5.69 -10.25
N HIS A 228 -19.57 -5.52 -10.42
CA HIS A 228 -20.23 -5.54 -11.74
C HIS A 228 -21.39 -4.55 -11.79
N SER A 229 -21.37 -3.64 -12.76
CA SER A 229 -22.42 -2.67 -13.03
C SER A 229 -22.78 -2.65 -14.52
N ASP A 230 -24.00 -2.19 -14.82
CA ASP A 230 -24.42 -1.95 -16.19
C ASP A 230 -23.75 -0.71 -16.81
N GLU A 231 -23.12 0.16 -15.99
CA GLU A 231 -22.35 1.34 -16.41
C GLU A 231 -20.86 1.04 -16.73
N GLY A 232 -20.42 -0.21 -16.54
CA GLY A 232 -19.10 -0.67 -16.96
C GLY A 232 -18.02 -0.66 -15.89
N LEU A 233 -18.32 -0.48 -14.60
CA LEU A 233 -17.46 -1.00 -13.54
C LEU A 233 -17.63 -2.53 -13.47
N ASP A 234 -16.62 -3.27 -13.95
CA ASP A 234 -16.62 -4.73 -14.06
C ASP A 234 -15.19 -5.23 -13.80
N PHE A 235 -14.91 -5.76 -12.61
CA PHE A 235 -13.54 -6.06 -12.16
C PHE A 235 -13.52 -7.04 -10.97
N ALA A 236 -12.58 -7.98 -10.94
CA ALA A 236 -12.30 -8.87 -9.82
C ALA A 236 -10.88 -8.62 -9.28
N GLY A 237 -10.73 -8.61 -7.96
CA GLY A 237 -9.46 -8.34 -7.33
C GLY A 237 -9.57 -8.05 -5.84
N ALA A 238 -8.82 -7.07 -5.36
CA ALA A 238 -8.85 -6.67 -3.96
C ALA A 238 -8.76 -5.17 -3.77
N ASN A 239 -9.32 -4.66 -2.68
CA ASN A 239 -9.24 -3.25 -2.28
C ASN A 239 -8.78 -3.12 -0.81
N PHE A 240 -8.49 -1.88 -0.40
CA PHE A 240 -8.27 -1.55 1.01
C PHE A 240 -9.57 -1.11 1.68
N PRO A 241 -9.68 -1.21 3.01
CA PRO A 241 -10.76 -0.59 3.77
C PRO A 241 -10.89 0.90 3.44
N GLY A 242 -12.08 1.31 2.99
CA GLY A 242 -12.38 2.68 2.58
C GLY A 242 -12.26 2.96 1.07
N ALA A 243 -11.86 1.99 0.25
CA ALA A 243 -11.76 2.16 -1.20
C ALA A 243 -12.99 1.58 -1.92
N PRO A 244 -13.64 2.34 -2.83
CA PRO A 244 -14.92 1.94 -3.44
C PRO A 244 -14.83 0.92 -4.58
N LEU A 245 -13.61 0.51 -4.95
CA LEU A 245 -13.32 -0.31 -6.12
C LEU A 245 -12.03 -1.11 -5.91
N PRO A 246 -11.84 -2.26 -6.60
CA PRO A 246 -10.58 -3.01 -6.58
C PRO A 246 -9.37 -2.19 -7.03
N LEU A 247 -8.29 -2.20 -6.25
CA LEU A 247 -7.05 -1.46 -6.53
C LEU A 247 -5.98 -2.31 -7.21
N LEU A 248 -6.30 -3.55 -7.59
CA LEU A 248 -5.50 -4.45 -8.42
C LEU A 248 -6.38 -5.65 -8.82
N GLY A 249 -6.01 -6.39 -9.85
CA GLY A 249 -6.76 -7.55 -10.34
C GLY A 249 -7.00 -7.52 -11.85
N HIS A 250 -8.18 -7.94 -12.31
CA HIS A 250 -8.51 -7.98 -13.73
C HIS A 250 -10.00 -7.77 -14.02
N ASN A 251 -10.29 -7.47 -15.28
CA ASN A 251 -11.61 -7.65 -15.89
C ASN A 251 -11.52 -8.71 -17.00
N ALA A 252 -12.54 -8.80 -17.86
CA ALA A 252 -12.56 -9.76 -18.95
C ALA A 252 -11.37 -9.61 -19.91
N THR A 253 -10.93 -8.38 -20.19
CA THR A 253 -10.01 -8.09 -21.29
C THR A 253 -8.59 -7.80 -20.84
N LEU A 254 -8.39 -7.24 -19.65
CA LEU A 254 -7.08 -6.81 -19.12
C LEU A 254 -6.99 -6.96 -17.60
N GLY A 255 -5.77 -6.90 -17.07
CA GLY A 255 -5.51 -6.82 -15.64
C GLY A 255 -4.20 -6.14 -15.32
N TRP A 256 -4.06 -5.72 -14.07
CA TRP A 256 -2.85 -5.08 -13.58
C TRP A 256 -2.68 -5.29 -12.07
N THR A 257 -1.44 -5.13 -11.61
CA THR A 257 -1.07 -5.15 -10.18
C THR A 257 -0.09 -4.02 -9.87
N ASN A 258 0.01 -3.68 -8.59
CA ASN A 258 1.01 -2.76 -8.08
C ASN A 258 2.11 -3.45 -7.28
N THR A 259 3.31 -2.90 -7.40
CA THR A 259 4.37 -3.06 -6.39
C THR A 259 4.81 -1.66 -5.96
N VAL A 260 5.35 -1.51 -4.76
CA VAL A 260 5.88 -0.20 -4.34
C VAL A 260 7.21 0.06 -5.06
N ASN A 261 7.42 1.30 -5.48
CA ASN A 261 8.71 1.80 -5.96
C ASN A 261 9.27 2.81 -4.95
N LYS A 262 10.55 3.21 -5.11
CA LYS A 262 11.24 4.13 -4.18
C LYS A 262 11.84 5.37 -4.87
N PRO A 263 11.06 6.08 -5.71
CA PRO A 263 11.53 7.32 -6.31
C PRO A 263 11.73 8.38 -5.23
N ASP A 264 12.72 9.25 -5.41
CA ASP A 264 12.87 10.46 -4.62
C ASP A 264 11.75 11.46 -4.95
N LEU A 265 10.76 11.57 -4.06
CA LEU A 265 9.55 12.38 -4.24
C LEU A 265 9.26 13.36 -3.10
N VAL A 266 10.19 13.51 -2.14
CA VAL A 266 10.02 14.40 -0.98
C VAL A 266 11.25 15.29 -0.87
N ASP A 267 11.06 16.59 -1.02
CA ASP A 267 12.11 17.59 -0.91
C ASP A 267 11.99 18.35 0.42
N VAL A 268 13.13 18.53 1.10
CA VAL A 268 13.21 19.18 2.42
C VAL A 268 13.99 20.48 2.31
N TYR A 269 13.40 21.58 2.75
CA TYR A 269 13.95 22.93 2.61
C TYR A 269 14.26 23.52 3.97
N ARG A 270 15.49 23.99 4.20
CA ARG A 270 15.81 24.77 5.41
C ARG A 270 15.37 26.21 5.22
N LEU A 271 14.41 26.65 6.02
CA LEU A 271 13.95 28.04 6.01
C LEU A 271 14.92 28.93 6.80
N ARG A 272 15.25 30.09 6.24
CA ARG A 272 15.97 31.15 6.96
C ARG A 272 14.96 32.00 7.73
N ILE A 273 14.87 31.80 9.03
CA ILE A 273 13.92 32.51 9.91
C ILE A 273 14.42 33.92 10.27
N ASN A 274 13.50 34.88 10.36
CA ASN A 274 13.80 36.24 10.79
C ASN A 274 14.21 36.25 12.29
N PRO A 275 15.41 36.74 12.64
CA PRO A 275 15.84 36.82 14.04
C PRO A 275 14.95 37.72 14.91
N GLY A 276 14.26 38.69 14.32
CA GLY A 276 13.32 39.59 15.00
C GLY A 276 11.88 39.08 15.06
N ASP A 277 11.51 38.12 14.21
CA ASP A 277 10.18 37.51 14.18
C ASP A 277 10.26 36.05 13.73
N LYS A 278 10.12 35.13 14.68
CA LYS A 278 10.21 33.69 14.39
C LYS A 278 9.13 33.15 13.45
N ASP A 279 8.06 33.91 13.22
CA ASP A 279 6.99 33.56 12.29
C ASP A 279 7.19 34.18 10.90
N GLN A 280 8.38 34.72 10.61
CA GLN A 280 8.79 35.14 9.27
C GLN A 280 9.97 34.32 8.73
N TYR A 281 10.01 34.12 7.42
CA TYR A 281 11.11 33.48 6.71
C TYR A 281 11.55 34.31 5.49
N TRP A 282 12.85 34.29 5.18
CA TRP A 282 13.42 34.96 4.02
C TRP A 282 13.14 34.14 2.78
N PHE A 283 12.66 34.78 1.72
CA PHE A 283 12.49 34.16 0.41
C PHE A 283 12.61 35.20 -0.70
N ASP A 284 13.54 34.98 -1.63
CA ASP A 284 13.79 35.84 -2.80
C ASP A 284 13.91 37.34 -2.47
N GLY A 285 14.65 37.68 -1.41
CA GLY A 285 14.98 39.08 -1.10
C GLY A 285 14.03 39.79 -0.13
N ALA A 286 13.00 39.11 0.37
CA ALA A 286 12.03 39.67 1.32
C ALA A 286 11.70 38.71 2.46
N TRP A 287 11.23 39.28 3.58
CA TRP A 287 10.64 38.52 4.68
C TRP A 287 9.16 38.24 4.37
N HIS A 288 8.75 36.99 4.50
CA HIS A 288 7.36 36.53 4.33
C HIS A 288 6.87 35.91 5.62
N ASP A 289 5.60 36.11 5.95
CA ASP A 289 4.97 35.47 7.09
C ASP A 289 4.75 33.97 6.82
N LEU A 290 4.96 33.15 7.83
CA LEU A 290 4.50 31.77 7.85
C LEU A 290 2.98 31.76 8.09
N GLU A 291 2.26 31.02 7.26
CA GLU A 291 0.88 30.64 7.58
C GLU A 291 0.93 29.81 8.87
N ARG A 292 0.06 30.12 9.83
CA ARG A 292 -0.01 29.42 11.11
C ARG A 292 -1.46 29.19 11.51
N GLU A 293 -1.75 27.97 11.93
CA GLU A 293 -3.08 27.59 12.39
C GLU A 293 -2.97 26.77 13.67
N ARG A 294 -3.84 27.07 14.64
CA ARG A 294 -4.01 26.24 15.83
C ARG A 294 -5.07 25.18 15.55
N VAL A 295 -4.66 23.93 15.58
CA VAL A 295 -5.54 22.76 15.41
C VAL A 295 -5.70 22.01 16.73
N TRP A 296 -6.78 21.24 16.85
CA TRP A 296 -7.15 20.53 18.08
C TRP A 296 -7.24 19.03 17.83
N LEU A 297 -6.25 18.29 18.36
CA LEU A 297 -6.21 16.84 18.28
C LEU A 297 -7.03 16.26 19.44
N HIS A 298 -8.06 15.49 19.15
CA HIS A 298 -8.94 14.93 20.18
C HIS A 298 -8.42 13.56 20.61
N VAL A 299 -7.60 13.52 21.66
CA VAL A 299 -6.84 12.31 22.05
C VAL A 299 -7.53 11.60 23.21
N LYS A 300 -7.76 10.30 23.04
CA LYS A 300 -8.29 9.44 24.10
C LYS A 300 -7.22 9.07 25.13
N PHE A 301 -7.49 9.37 26.40
CA PHE A 301 -6.72 8.99 27.58
C PHE A 301 -7.62 8.20 28.53
N GLY A 302 -7.52 6.86 28.48
CA GLY A 302 -8.44 5.99 29.20
C GLY A 302 -9.89 6.21 28.74
N PRO A 303 -10.84 6.54 29.66
CA PRO A 303 -12.23 6.77 29.31
C PRO A 303 -12.52 8.20 28.79
N ILE A 304 -11.57 9.13 28.85
CA ILE A 304 -11.79 10.56 28.53
C ILE A 304 -11.11 10.90 27.21
N THR A 305 -11.75 11.72 26.38
CA THR A 305 -11.13 12.34 25.19
C THR A 305 -10.82 13.80 25.49
N VAL A 306 -9.56 14.20 25.32
CA VAL A 306 -9.09 15.56 25.64
C VAL A 306 -8.64 16.27 24.36
N PRO A 307 -9.10 17.51 24.09
CA PRO A 307 -8.60 18.30 22.98
C PRO A 307 -7.20 18.85 23.29
N VAL A 308 -6.21 18.40 22.54
CA VAL A 308 -4.80 18.79 22.67
C VAL A 308 -4.45 19.78 21.55
N PRO A 309 -4.11 21.05 21.87
CA PRO A 309 -3.78 22.03 20.86
C PRO A 309 -2.40 21.76 20.25
N ARG A 310 -2.30 21.95 18.92
CA ARG A 310 -1.04 21.94 18.17
C ARG A 310 -1.05 23.08 17.16
N MET A 311 0.13 23.59 16.85
CA MET A 311 0.31 24.53 15.74
C MET A 311 0.72 23.75 14.49
N VAL A 312 0.11 24.07 13.37
CA VAL A 312 0.61 23.71 12.03
C VAL A 312 1.09 24.99 11.35
N TYR A 313 2.16 24.86 10.57
CA TYR A 313 2.79 25.97 9.87
C TYR A 313 2.93 25.64 8.39
N ARG A 314 2.90 26.65 7.54
CA ARG A 314 3.11 26.50 6.10
C ARG A 314 3.88 27.69 5.53
N SER A 315 4.72 27.39 4.55
CA SER A 315 5.47 28.35 3.73
C SER A 315 5.09 28.17 2.26
N VAL A 316 5.71 28.95 1.36
CA VAL A 316 5.53 28.79 -0.09
C VAL A 316 5.91 27.40 -0.60
N HIS A 317 6.82 26.70 0.10
CA HIS A 317 7.25 25.35 -0.27
C HIS A 317 6.19 24.29 0.05
N GLY A 318 5.48 24.46 1.18
CA GLY A 318 4.53 23.49 1.72
C GLY A 318 4.55 23.45 3.27
N PRO A 319 4.11 22.33 3.88
CA PRO A 319 4.02 22.20 5.34
C PRO A 319 5.38 22.37 6.02
N VAL A 320 5.37 22.93 7.24
CA VAL A 320 6.58 23.32 7.97
C VAL A 320 6.66 22.63 9.33
N ILE A 321 7.84 22.04 9.61
CA ILE A 321 8.21 21.44 10.89
C ILE A 321 9.32 22.26 11.53
N ARG A 322 9.16 22.58 12.82
CA ARG A 322 10.17 23.26 13.65
C ARG A 322 10.73 22.25 14.64
N ASN A 323 12.06 22.17 14.74
CA ASN A 323 12.77 21.37 15.74
C ASN A 323 14.05 22.10 16.19
N ASP A 324 14.85 21.47 17.06
CA ASP A 324 16.06 22.10 17.61
C ASP A 324 17.15 22.36 16.55
N SER A 325 17.11 21.63 15.44
CA SER A 325 18.04 21.81 14.31
C SER A 325 17.59 22.91 13.34
N GLY A 326 16.39 23.48 13.47
CA GLY A 326 15.91 24.60 12.67
C GLY A 326 14.43 24.51 12.26
N THR A 327 14.07 25.30 11.24
CA THR A 327 12.74 25.25 10.61
C THR A 327 12.85 24.68 9.21
N PHE A 328 12.09 23.63 8.93
CA PHE A 328 12.13 22.89 7.68
C PHE A 328 10.76 22.91 7.01
N ALA A 329 10.71 23.24 5.72
CA ALA A 329 9.52 23.06 4.89
C ALA A 329 9.65 21.78 4.08
N LEU A 330 8.53 21.16 3.77
CA LEU A 330 8.43 19.96 2.94
C LEU A 330 7.66 20.29 1.66
N ARG A 331 8.11 19.73 0.54
CA ARG A 331 7.38 19.72 -0.73
C ARG A 331 7.44 18.31 -1.30
N TYR A 332 6.31 17.77 -1.76
CA TYR A 332 6.21 16.36 -2.12
C TYR A 332 5.34 16.12 -3.36
N ALA A 333 5.53 14.98 -4.02
CA ALA A 333 4.71 14.56 -5.16
C ALA A 333 3.22 14.38 -4.76
N GLY A 334 2.30 14.75 -5.65
CA GLY A 334 0.87 14.74 -5.38
C GLY A 334 0.38 15.79 -4.39
N MET A 335 1.24 16.73 -3.98
CA MET A 335 0.84 17.82 -3.08
C MET A 335 -0.31 18.61 -3.70
N ASP A 336 -1.38 18.74 -2.91
CA ASP A 336 -2.65 19.38 -3.25
C ASP A 336 -3.45 18.69 -4.40
N ASP A 337 -3.09 17.48 -4.85
CA ASP A 337 -3.87 16.71 -5.85
C ASP A 337 -4.95 15.86 -5.18
N VAL A 338 -6.20 15.98 -5.66
CA VAL A 338 -7.38 15.28 -5.14
C VAL A 338 -7.89 14.17 -6.07
N ARG A 339 -7.22 13.98 -7.22
CA ARG A 339 -7.62 13.07 -8.30
C ARG A 339 -7.18 11.59 -8.19
N PRO A 340 -6.41 11.09 -7.19
CA PRO A 340 -5.97 9.69 -7.22
C PRO A 340 -7.12 8.67 -7.37
N VAL A 341 -8.24 8.87 -6.65
CA VAL A 341 -9.43 7.99 -6.77
C VAL A 341 -10.03 7.99 -8.18
N MET A 342 -10.01 9.14 -8.86
CA MET A 342 -10.48 9.27 -10.25
C MET A 342 -9.58 8.48 -11.20
N GLN A 343 -8.26 8.51 -11.00
CA GLN A 343 -7.35 7.70 -11.82
C GLN A 343 -7.61 6.21 -11.64
N TYR A 344 -7.69 5.74 -10.39
CA TYR A 344 -8.00 4.34 -10.07
C TYR A 344 -9.34 3.89 -10.68
N TYR A 345 -10.37 4.74 -10.61
CA TYR A 345 -11.66 4.49 -11.23
C TYR A 345 -11.57 4.37 -12.76
N ARG A 346 -10.79 5.24 -13.42
CA ARG A 346 -10.63 5.18 -14.88
C ARG A 346 -9.83 3.96 -15.35
N ILE A 347 -8.76 3.57 -14.65
CA ILE A 347 -7.95 2.40 -15.04
C ILE A 347 -8.69 1.06 -14.78
N THR A 348 -9.59 1.01 -13.79
CA THR A 348 -10.45 -0.16 -13.55
C THR A 348 -11.57 -0.30 -14.58
N LYS A 349 -12.07 0.83 -15.12
CA LYS A 349 -13.05 0.84 -16.21
C LYS A 349 -12.48 0.64 -17.61
N ALA A 350 -11.16 0.72 -17.79
CA ALA A 350 -10.55 0.50 -19.09
C ALA A 350 -10.83 -0.92 -19.63
N ARG A 351 -10.97 -1.03 -20.95
CA ARG A 351 -11.18 -2.30 -21.68
C ARG A 351 -10.09 -2.60 -22.69
N SER A 352 -9.19 -1.66 -22.93
CA SER A 352 -8.03 -1.84 -23.78
C SER A 352 -6.80 -1.20 -23.15
N TYR A 353 -5.63 -1.60 -23.62
CA TYR A 353 -4.37 -0.96 -23.22
C TYR A 353 -4.37 0.54 -23.51
N ASP A 354 -4.97 0.98 -24.61
CA ASP A 354 -4.95 2.39 -25.00
C ASP A 354 -5.83 3.23 -24.05
N GLU A 355 -7.00 2.73 -23.66
CA GLU A 355 -7.83 3.34 -22.61
C GLU A 355 -7.12 3.35 -21.26
N TRP A 356 -6.52 2.22 -20.88
CA TRP A 356 -5.79 2.09 -19.62
C TRP A 356 -4.61 3.08 -19.57
N ARG A 357 -3.85 3.18 -20.66
CA ARG A 357 -2.73 4.12 -20.81
C ARG A 357 -3.21 5.57 -20.80
N ALA A 358 -4.33 5.88 -21.44
CA ALA A 358 -4.92 7.22 -21.42
C ALA A 358 -5.33 7.63 -19.99
N ALA A 359 -5.86 6.70 -19.20
CA ALA A 359 -6.15 6.93 -17.79
C ALA A 359 -4.87 7.08 -16.95
N MET A 360 -3.83 6.30 -17.22
CA MET A 360 -2.52 6.42 -16.54
C MET A 360 -1.82 7.76 -16.79
N LYS A 361 -2.03 8.39 -17.95
CA LYS A 361 -1.51 9.73 -18.27
C LYS A 361 -2.04 10.84 -17.36
N LEU A 362 -3.08 10.59 -16.57
CA LEU A 362 -3.55 11.52 -15.55
C LEU A 362 -2.47 11.79 -14.48
N GLN A 363 -1.62 10.79 -14.20
CA GLN A 363 -0.53 10.82 -13.23
C GLN A 363 -0.90 11.19 -11.78
N ALA A 364 -2.18 11.29 -11.42
CA ALA A 364 -2.63 11.58 -10.06
C ALA A 364 -2.30 10.51 -9.00
N ILE A 365 -1.86 9.30 -9.40
CA ILE A 365 -1.29 8.30 -8.47
C ILE A 365 0.21 8.60 -8.35
N PRO A 366 0.67 9.17 -7.21
CA PRO A 366 1.99 9.80 -7.14
C PRO A 366 3.15 8.81 -7.15
N ALA A 367 2.92 7.57 -6.70
CA ALA A 367 3.91 6.50 -6.72
C ALA A 367 3.24 5.13 -6.73
N THR A 368 3.92 4.18 -7.37
CA THR A 368 3.79 2.71 -7.39
C THR A 368 4.19 2.23 -8.78
N ASN A 369 4.71 1.02 -8.87
CA ASN A 369 4.85 0.32 -10.14
C ASN A 369 3.48 -0.18 -10.61
N PHE A 370 3.26 -0.28 -11.92
CA PHE A 370 2.13 -0.99 -12.51
C PHE A 370 2.64 -2.07 -13.46
N ILE A 371 2.25 -3.32 -13.22
CA ILE A 371 2.49 -4.43 -14.14
C ILE A 371 1.15 -4.82 -14.74
N TYR A 372 1.10 -4.89 -16.07
CA TYR A 372 -0.11 -5.05 -16.87
C TYR A 372 0.00 -6.28 -17.77
N ALA A 373 -1.11 -6.96 -17.98
CA ALA A 373 -1.28 -7.94 -19.04
C ALA A 373 -2.71 -7.94 -19.60
N ASP A 374 -2.90 -8.41 -20.83
CA ASP A 374 -4.23 -8.52 -21.42
C ASP A 374 -4.45 -9.74 -22.32
N SER A 375 -5.73 -9.92 -22.67
CA SER A 375 -6.24 -10.96 -23.58
C SER A 375 -5.61 -10.96 -24.97
N THR A 376 -4.97 -9.87 -25.40
CA THR A 376 -4.29 -9.78 -26.70
C THR A 376 -2.85 -10.33 -26.67
N GLY A 377 -2.34 -10.68 -25.48
CA GLY A 377 -0.95 -11.09 -25.29
C GLY A 377 0.01 -9.94 -25.03
N ARG A 378 -0.50 -8.73 -24.82
CA ARG A 378 0.31 -7.57 -24.45
C ARG A 378 0.66 -7.66 -22.97
N ILE A 379 1.91 -7.33 -22.67
CA ILE A 379 2.39 -7.11 -21.29
C ILE A 379 3.05 -5.74 -21.22
N ALA A 380 2.92 -5.06 -20.09
CA ALA A 380 3.59 -3.78 -19.87
C ALA A 380 4.01 -3.61 -18.40
N TYR A 381 5.03 -2.80 -18.19
CA TYR A 381 5.49 -2.38 -16.87
C TYR A 381 5.71 -0.87 -16.91
N VAL A 382 5.09 -0.15 -15.99
CA VAL A 382 5.23 1.30 -15.82
C VAL A 382 5.84 1.53 -14.44
N TYR A 383 7.04 2.12 -14.41
CA TYR A 383 7.59 2.71 -13.21
C TYR A 383 6.86 4.04 -12.97
N ASN A 384 5.66 3.98 -12.38
CA ASN A 384 4.81 5.16 -12.24
C ASN A 384 5.25 5.99 -11.02
N ALA A 385 5.53 7.27 -11.29
CA ALA A 385 5.80 8.26 -10.27
C ALA A 385 5.53 9.68 -10.81
N GLU A 386 5.10 10.59 -9.94
CA GLU A 386 5.02 12.01 -10.22
C GLU A 386 6.37 12.69 -9.95
N PHE A 387 7.35 12.43 -10.82
CA PHE A 387 8.68 13.02 -10.68
C PHE A 387 8.63 14.55 -10.78
N PRO A 388 9.06 15.30 -9.74
CA PRO A 388 9.08 16.74 -9.81
C PRO A 388 10.07 17.24 -10.87
N ARG A 389 9.71 18.31 -11.59
CA ARG A 389 10.63 18.97 -12.55
C ARG A 389 11.68 19.80 -11.81
N ARG A 390 12.70 19.09 -11.35
CA ARG A 390 13.83 19.63 -10.60
C ARG A 390 14.85 20.30 -11.53
N ARG A 391 15.44 21.40 -11.05
CA ARG A 391 16.54 22.07 -11.76
C ARG A 391 17.87 21.33 -11.48
N PRO A 392 18.76 21.19 -12.48
CA PRO A 392 20.11 20.69 -12.25
C PRO A 392 20.91 21.59 -11.30
N GLY A 393 21.94 21.03 -10.66
CA GLY A 393 22.89 21.79 -9.82
C GLY A 393 22.59 21.81 -8.32
N TYR A 394 21.53 21.12 -7.87
CA TYR A 394 21.23 20.91 -6.46
C TYR A 394 21.30 19.43 -6.12
N ASP A 395 21.69 19.14 -4.87
CA ASP A 395 21.50 17.82 -4.26
C ASP A 395 20.08 17.73 -3.70
N TRP A 396 19.15 17.24 -4.51
CA TRP A 396 17.73 17.11 -4.16
C TRP A 396 17.45 16.08 -3.07
N ARG A 397 18.40 15.18 -2.80
CA ARG A 397 18.32 14.20 -1.70
C ARG A 397 18.78 14.79 -0.37
N GLY A 398 19.39 15.97 -0.40
CA GLY A 398 19.86 16.69 0.77
C GLY A 398 18.84 17.70 1.30
N ILE A 399 19.28 18.51 2.27
CA ILE A 399 18.51 19.64 2.77
C ILE A 399 18.76 20.84 1.85
N LEU A 400 17.71 21.28 1.16
CA LEU A 400 17.75 22.33 0.15
C LEU A 400 17.69 23.73 0.78
N PRO A 401 18.27 24.76 0.11
CA PRO A 401 17.98 26.15 0.41
C PRO A 401 16.48 26.45 0.29
N GLY A 402 15.87 26.88 1.40
CA GLY A 402 14.46 27.27 1.46
C GLY A 402 14.20 28.76 1.26
N ASP A 403 15.20 29.52 0.84
CA ASP A 403 15.20 30.98 0.77
C ASP A 403 15.24 31.53 -0.67
N THR A 404 15.10 30.66 -1.66
CA THR A 404 15.07 31.02 -3.08
C THR A 404 14.04 30.23 -3.88
N SER A 405 13.44 30.85 -4.90
CA SER A 405 12.60 30.15 -5.89
C SER A 405 13.37 29.23 -6.83
N ALA A 406 14.71 29.28 -6.84
CA ALA A 406 15.52 28.41 -7.70
C ALA A 406 15.40 26.92 -7.35
N THR A 407 15.09 26.60 -6.09
CA THR A 407 14.84 25.25 -5.60
C THR A 407 13.35 24.91 -5.54
N LEU A 408 12.45 25.86 -5.79
CA LEU A 408 11.01 25.65 -5.78
C LEU A 408 10.55 25.11 -7.14
N TRP A 409 10.42 23.79 -7.27
CA TRP A 409 9.95 23.15 -8.51
C TRP A 409 8.45 23.35 -8.72
N ASN A 410 8.06 23.35 -10.00
CA ASN A 410 6.67 23.37 -10.42
C ASN A 410 6.41 22.33 -11.51
N GLY A 411 5.33 21.59 -11.36
CA GLY A 411 4.90 20.53 -12.27
C GLY A 411 5.80 19.29 -12.27
N TYR A 412 5.36 18.30 -13.06
CA TYR A 412 5.91 16.95 -13.07
C TYR A 412 6.41 16.53 -14.45
N VAL A 413 7.33 15.57 -14.49
CA VAL A 413 7.80 14.95 -15.73
C VAL A 413 6.61 14.27 -16.43
N PRO A 414 6.42 14.48 -17.75
CA PRO A 414 5.32 13.87 -18.48
C PRO A 414 5.36 12.34 -18.43
N PHE A 415 4.19 11.71 -18.39
CA PHE A 415 4.03 10.26 -18.37
C PHE A 415 4.86 9.53 -19.45
N ASP A 416 4.92 10.07 -20.67
CA ASP A 416 5.64 9.44 -21.78
C ASP A 416 7.18 9.43 -21.59
N SER A 417 7.70 10.13 -20.58
CA SER A 417 9.13 10.23 -20.27
C SER A 417 9.56 9.42 -19.04
N ILE A 418 8.64 8.71 -18.37
CA ILE A 418 8.98 7.85 -17.22
C ILE A 418 9.38 6.43 -17.69
N PRO A 419 10.17 5.66 -16.90
CA PRO A 419 10.61 4.32 -17.30
C PRO A 419 9.44 3.37 -17.54
N GLN A 420 9.39 2.79 -18.75
CA GLN A 420 8.30 1.93 -19.19
C GLN A 420 8.80 0.80 -20.10
N TYR A 421 8.20 -0.36 -19.98
CA TYR A 421 8.34 -1.47 -20.92
C TYR A 421 6.98 -1.80 -21.51
N VAL A 422 6.93 -1.95 -22.83
CA VAL A 422 5.72 -2.38 -23.54
C VAL A 422 6.11 -3.51 -24.47
N SER A 423 5.59 -4.71 -24.18
CA SER A 423 5.85 -5.93 -24.95
C SER A 423 7.34 -6.21 -25.24
N PRO A 424 8.24 -6.21 -24.24
CA PRO A 424 9.68 -6.45 -24.44
C PRO A 424 9.93 -7.80 -25.11
N LYS A 425 10.95 -7.94 -25.98
CA LYS A 425 11.12 -9.12 -26.85
C LYS A 425 11.22 -10.43 -26.07
N SER A 426 11.85 -10.42 -24.90
CA SER A 426 11.95 -11.48 -23.89
C SER A 426 10.61 -12.14 -23.56
N GLY A 427 9.50 -11.40 -23.65
CA GLY A 427 8.15 -11.89 -23.41
C GLY A 427 7.79 -12.10 -21.95
N TYR A 428 8.56 -11.53 -21.01
CA TYR A 428 8.19 -11.49 -19.60
C TYR A 428 8.60 -10.18 -18.93
N LEU A 429 7.90 -9.83 -17.86
CA LEU A 429 8.18 -8.70 -16.99
C LEU A 429 8.02 -9.14 -15.54
N PHE A 430 8.84 -8.58 -14.65
CA PHE A 430 8.66 -8.73 -13.22
C PHE A 430 9.05 -7.45 -12.47
N ASN A 431 8.54 -7.30 -11.25
CA ASN A 431 9.09 -6.39 -10.27
C ASN A 431 8.93 -6.99 -8.87
N SER A 432 10.01 -6.95 -8.10
CA SER A 432 10.05 -7.35 -6.68
C SER A 432 10.65 -6.23 -5.82
N ASN A 433 10.16 -5.00 -6.05
CA ASN A 433 10.63 -3.72 -5.50
C ASN A 433 12.08 -3.37 -5.83
N ASN A 434 12.53 -3.85 -6.98
CA ASN A 434 13.83 -3.53 -7.53
C ASN A 434 13.77 -2.38 -8.52
N THR A 435 14.94 -1.87 -8.87
CA THR A 435 15.14 -0.86 -9.90
C THR A 435 14.46 -1.20 -11.23
N PRO A 436 13.83 -0.22 -11.93
CA PRO A 436 13.16 -0.48 -13.21
C PRO A 436 14.13 -0.88 -14.32
N PHE A 437 15.44 -0.73 -14.14
CA PHE A 437 16.45 -1.15 -15.11
C PHE A 437 16.68 -2.68 -15.10
N VAL A 438 16.03 -3.40 -14.19
CA VAL A 438 16.07 -4.87 -14.12
C VAL A 438 14.64 -5.41 -14.00
N ALA A 439 13.83 -5.26 -15.05
CA ALA A 439 12.43 -5.72 -15.04
C ALA A 439 12.17 -6.90 -16.00
N THR A 440 13.19 -7.30 -16.76
CA THR A 440 13.10 -8.33 -17.80
C THR A 440 14.51 -8.81 -18.15
N SER A 441 14.68 -9.57 -19.24
CA SER A 441 15.99 -10.02 -19.71
C SER A 441 16.93 -8.84 -19.98
N PRO A 442 18.24 -8.94 -19.69
CA PRO A 442 19.20 -7.86 -19.91
C PRO A 442 19.21 -7.28 -21.33
N SER A 443 18.83 -8.08 -22.33
CA SER A 443 18.77 -7.65 -23.74
C SER A 443 17.66 -6.64 -24.06
N ASP A 444 16.61 -6.57 -23.23
CA ASP A 444 15.50 -5.60 -23.37
C ASP A 444 15.52 -4.52 -22.28
N ALA A 445 16.48 -4.57 -21.35
CA ALA A 445 16.55 -3.68 -20.20
C ALA A 445 16.69 -2.20 -20.61
N LEU A 446 15.94 -1.32 -19.94
CA LEU A 446 16.11 0.13 -20.03
C LEU A 446 17.51 0.51 -19.53
N LYS A 447 18.10 1.55 -20.13
CA LYS A 447 19.44 2.01 -19.75
C LYS A 447 19.33 3.14 -18.73
N PRO A 448 19.99 3.01 -17.57
CA PRO A 448 20.15 4.09 -16.58
C PRO A 448 20.47 5.47 -17.16
N ALA A 449 21.32 5.53 -18.18
CA ALA A 449 21.81 6.76 -18.79
C ALA A 449 20.75 7.51 -19.63
N ASP A 450 19.64 6.85 -19.97
CA ASP A 450 18.54 7.47 -20.72
C ASP A 450 17.64 8.33 -19.80
N PHE A 451 17.86 8.29 -18.49
CA PHE A 451 17.07 9.01 -17.48
C PHE A 451 17.96 9.92 -16.65
N PRO A 452 17.59 11.20 -16.45
CA PRO A 452 18.35 12.11 -15.61
C PRO A 452 18.42 11.67 -14.14
N ASP A 453 19.59 11.79 -13.52
CA ASP A 453 19.78 11.39 -12.12
C ASP A 453 18.89 12.15 -11.12
N TRP A 454 18.48 13.39 -11.43
CA TRP A 454 17.59 14.20 -10.59
C TRP A 454 16.15 13.64 -10.52
N MET A 455 15.78 12.71 -11.41
CA MET A 455 14.53 11.95 -11.27
C MET A 455 14.60 11.01 -10.05
N GLY A 456 15.79 10.71 -9.53
CA GLY A 456 15.95 9.98 -8.28
C GLY A 456 15.34 8.58 -8.31
N ILE A 457 15.33 7.93 -9.48
CA ILE A 457 14.90 6.53 -9.66
C ILE A 457 15.82 5.61 -8.85
N GLU A 458 15.28 4.69 -8.05
CA GLU A 458 16.12 3.77 -7.27
C GLU A 458 16.98 2.87 -8.15
N ARG A 459 18.13 2.49 -7.60
CA ARG A 459 19.11 1.58 -8.23
C ARG A 459 19.21 0.24 -7.48
N GLY A 460 18.41 0.04 -6.43
CA GLY A 460 18.50 -1.10 -5.52
C GLY A 460 17.98 -2.40 -6.11
N MET A 461 18.49 -3.52 -5.59
CA MET A 461 18.03 -4.89 -5.86
C MET A 461 17.71 -5.59 -4.55
N THR A 462 16.56 -6.23 -4.47
CA THR A 462 16.17 -7.13 -3.37
C THR A 462 16.74 -8.54 -3.60
N ASN A 463 16.76 -9.40 -2.56
CA ASN A 463 17.06 -10.81 -2.77
C ASN A 463 15.99 -11.46 -3.68
N ARG A 464 14.72 -11.09 -3.50
CA ARG A 464 13.60 -11.58 -4.33
C ARG A 464 13.83 -11.30 -5.81
N ALA A 465 14.16 -10.05 -6.15
CA ALA A 465 14.46 -9.69 -7.52
C ALA A 465 15.70 -10.41 -8.06
N GLN A 466 16.72 -10.65 -7.23
CA GLN A 466 17.87 -11.45 -7.63
C GLN A 466 17.47 -12.91 -7.93
N ARG A 467 16.56 -13.48 -7.15
CA ARG A 467 15.98 -14.82 -7.41
C ARG A 467 15.12 -14.84 -8.67
N ASP A 468 14.32 -13.81 -8.92
CA ASP A 468 13.54 -13.67 -10.16
C ASP A 468 14.45 -13.69 -11.39
N VAL A 469 15.56 -12.94 -11.37
CA VAL A 469 16.56 -12.95 -12.45
C VAL A 469 17.11 -14.35 -12.67
N GLU A 470 17.54 -15.03 -11.60
CA GLU A 470 18.14 -16.36 -11.68
C GLU A 470 17.17 -17.42 -12.23
N LEU A 471 15.89 -17.34 -11.85
CA LEU A 471 14.88 -18.34 -12.18
C LEU A 471 14.21 -18.08 -13.54
N LEU A 472 13.91 -16.83 -13.88
CA LEU A 472 13.18 -16.48 -15.10
C LEU A 472 14.08 -16.31 -16.34
N ASP A 473 15.27 -15.72 -16.20
CA ASP A 473 16.17 -15.51 -17.34
C ASP A 473 16.76 -16.84 -17.83
N SER A 474 17.00 -17.80 -16.92
CA SER A 474 17.47 -19.15 -17.26
C SER A 474 16.38 -20.03 -17.89
N ALA A 475 15.10 -19.70 -17.69
CA ALA A 475 13.98 -20.49 -18.20
C ALA A 475 13.67 -20.14 -19.66
N ARG A 476 13.96 -21.05 -20.60
CA ARG A 476 13.59 -20.89 -22.03
C ARG A 476 12.09 -20.68 -22.23
N VAL A 477 11.29 -21.38 -21.42
CA VAL A 477 9.82 -21.29 -21.36
C VAL A 477 9.43 -20.99 -19.92
N ILE A 478 8.60 -19.98 -19.71
CA ILE A 478 8.02 -19.62 -18.41
C ILE A 478 6.59 -20.17 -18.40
N SER A 479 6.46 -21.48 -18.23
CA SER A 479 5.15 -22.13 -18.07
C SER A 479 4.48 -21.70 -16.77
N ARG A 480 3.20 -22.06 -16.60
CA ARG A 480 2.49 -21.89 -15.32
C ARG A 480 3.30 -22.44 -14.14
N ASP A 481 3.84 -23.64 -14.27
CA ASP A 481 4.59 -24.30 -13.20
C ASP A 481 5.90 -23.59 -12.88
N VAL A 482 6.63 -23.12 -13.90
CA VAL A 482 7.87 -22.32 -13.69
C VAL A 482 7.53 -21.00 -12.99
N LEU A 483 6.46 -20.31 -13.40
CA LEU A 483 6.02 -19.07 -12.78
C LEU A 483 5.64 -19.28 -11.31
N LEU A 484 4.88 -20.34 -11.01
CA LEU A 484 4.46 -20.65 -9.65
C LEU A 484 5.61 -21.13 -8.77
N ALA A 485 6.51 -21.96 -9.30
CA ALA A 485 7.72 -22.36 -8.60
C ALA A 485 8.61 -21.16 -8.26
N THR A 486 8.71 -20.18 -9.18
CA THR A 486 9.41 -18.92 -8.95
C THR A 486 8.73 -18.12 -7.84
N LYS A 487 7.43 -17.85 -7.97
CA LYS A 487 6.66 -17.08 -6.99
C LYS A 487 6.72 -17.66 -5.56
N PHE A 488 6.78 -18.98 -5.44
CA PHE A 488 6.85 -19.67 -4.14
C PHE A 488 8.28 -20.14 -3.78
N ASP A 489 9.31 -19.61 -4.44
CA ASP A 489 10.70 -19.86 -4.09
C ASP A 489 10.98 -19.36 -2.66
N VAL A 490 11.64 -20.21 -1.88
CA VAL A 490 11.95 -20.01 -0.46
C VAL A 490 13.46 -19.97 -0.22
N SER A 491 14.22 -19.57 -1.24
CA SER A 491 15.68 -19.57 -1.21
C SER A 491 16.25 -18.16 -1.28
N TYR A 492 17.33 -17.92 -0.55
CA TYR A 492 18.18 -16.75 -0.72
C TYR A 492 19.32 -17.02 -1.71
N SER A 493 19.76 -15.99 -2.41
CA SER A 493 20.90 -16.05 -3.31
C SER A 493 22.14 -15.41 -2.69
N ARG A 494 23.29 -16.11 -2.76
CA ARG A 494 24.59 -15.50 -2.44
C ARG A 494 25.02 -14.39 -3.40
N ARG A 495 24.40 -14.31 -4.59
CA ARG A 495 24.63 -13.22 -5.54
C ARG A 495 23.91 -11.94 -5.13
N SER A 496 22.94 -12.03 -4.22
CA SER A 496 22.26 -10.87 -3.64
C SER A 496 23.10 -10.25 -2.51
N TRP A 497 22.56 -9.20 -1.88
CA TRP A 497 23.13 -8.62 -0.67
C TRP A 497 23.29 -9.65 0.47
N VAL A 498 22.49 -10.72 0.50
CA VAL A 498 22.53 -11.77 1.53
C VAL A 498 23.89 -12.46 1.57
N GLY A 499 24.58 -12.61 0.43
CA GLY A 499 25.94 -13.16 0.42
C GLY A 499 26.91 -12.31 1.25
N ARG A 500 26.90 -10.99 1.04
CA ARG A 500 27.76 -10.06 1.79
C ARG A 500 27.40 -10.02 3.28
N TRP A 501 26.10 -10.10 3.60
CA TRP A 501 25.62 -10.14 4.98
C TRP A 501 26.13 -11.38 5.71
N LEU A 502 25.97 -12.56 5.11
CA LEU A 502 26.43 -13.82 5.71
C LEU A 502 27.95 -13.87 5.83
N ASP A 503 28.70 -13.24 4.92
CA ASP A 503 30.16 -13.09 5.07
C ASP A 503 30.51 -12.18 6.26
N ALA A 504 29.71 -11.15 6.54
CA ALA A 504 29.90 -10.30 7.72
C ALA A 504 29.61 -11.07 9.01
N VAL A 505 28.52 -11.86 9.05
CA VAL A 505 28.20 -12.76 10.17
C VAL A 505 29.31 -13.78 10.40
N ALA A 506 29.88 -14.37 9.35
CA ALA A 506 30.98 -15.32 9.46
C ALA A 506 32.29 -14.72 9.98
N ARG A 507 32.49 -13.40 9.85
CA ARG A 507 33.67 -12.67 10.36
C ARG A 507 33.53 -12.20 11.81
N VAL A 508 32.35 -12.33 12.43
CA VAL A 508 32.17 -12.01 13.85
C VAL A 508 33.14 -12.85 14.68
N ASP A 509 33.87 -12.22 15.61
CA ASP A 509 34.79 -12.91 16.52
C ASP A 509 34.02 -13.55 17.68
N PRO A 510 33.84 -14.88 17.77
CA PRO A 510 33.02 -15.46 18.81
C PRO A 510 33.72 -15.61 20.16
N ARG A 511 34.96 -15.11 20.32
CA ARG A 511 35.69 -15.24 21.60
C ARG A 511 34.87 -14.71 22.77
N GLY A 512 34.83 -15.49 23.85
CA GLY A 512 34.07 -15.18 25.05
C GLY A 512 32.57 -15.52 25.01
N ASP A 513 32.03 -15.98 23.88
CA ASP A 513 30.62 -16.40 23.76
C ASP A 513 30.51 -17.72 22.96
N ALA A 514 30.45 -18.85 23.67
CA ALA A 514 30.38 -20.17 23.05
C ALA A 514 29.10 -20.36 22.21
N ARG A 515 27.97 -19.79 22.65
CA ARG A 515 26.69 -19.88 21.94
C ARG A 515 26.71 -19.11 20.63
N LEU A 516 27.38 -17.96 20.62
CA LEU A 516 27.62 -17.20 19.39
C LEU A 516 28.45 -18.02 18.39
N ALA A 517 29.48 -18.73 18.86
CA ALA A 517 30.28 -19.65 18.03
C ALA A 517 29.44 -20.81 17.46
N ASP A 518 28.55 -21.39 18.27
CA ASP A 518 27.62 -22.43 17.82
C ASP A 518 26.64 -21.90 16.75
N GLY A 519 26.09 -20.69 16.96
CA GLY A 519 25.22 -20.03 15.99
C GLY A 519 25.89 -19.79 14.64
N GLN A 520 27.16 -19.33 14.63
CA GLN A 520 27.93 -19.19 13.39
C GLN A 520 28.15 -20.53 12.68
N ARG A 521 28.50 -21.59 13.44
CA ARG A 521 28.67 -22.94 12.88
C ARG A 521 27.38 -23.48 12.28
N LEU A 522 26.25 -23.27 12.96
CA LEU A 522 24.94 -23.68 12.45
C LEU A 522 24.60 -22.94 11.15
N LEU A 523 24.75 -21.62 11.10
CA LEU A 523 24.50 -20.84 9.88
C LEU A 523 25.40 -21.26 8.71
N ALA A 524 26.63 -21.70 8.98
CA ALA A 524 27.54 -22.17 7.95
C ALA A 524 27.09 -23.47 7.25
N THR A 525 26.18 -24.25 7.85
CA THR A 525 25.62 -25.46 7.23
C THR A 525 24.41 -25.16 6.34
N TRP A 526 23.86 -23.95 6.41
CA TRP A 526 22.63 -23.61 5.73
C TRP A 526 22.81 -23.51 4.21
N ASN A 527 21.97 -24.22 3.47
CA ASN A 527 21.92 -24.10 2.01
C ASN A 527 21.11 -22.89 1.51
N LEU A 528 20.77 -21.95 2.40
CA LEU A 528 20.00 -20.73 2.12
C LEU A 528 18.55 -20.97 1.71
N THR A 529 18.00 -22.16 1.94
CA THR A 529 16.61 -22.50 1.64
C THR A 529 15.84 -22.73 2.95
N MET A 530 14.66 -22.14 3.08
CA MET A 530 13.79 -22.38 4.24
C MET A 530 13.12 -23.75 4.14
N SER A 531 13.38 -24.61 5.12
CA SER A 531 12.79 -25.95 5.23
C SER A 531 13.03 -26.53 6.63
N ASP A 532 12.14 -27.40 7.11
CA ASP A 532 12.38 -28.19 8.32
C ASP A 532 13.58 -29.14 8.20
N SER A 533 13.94 -29.53 6.98
CA SER A 533 15.12 -30.34 6.72
C SER A 533 16.43 -29.56 6.84
N GLN A 534 16.37 -28.25 7.07
CA GLN A 534 17.51 -27.34 7.18
C GLN A 534 17.56 -26.78 8.61
N PRO A 535 18.41 -27.32 9.50
CA PRO A 535 18.45 -26.95 10.92
C PRO A 535 18.70 -25.46 11.18
N ALA A 536 19.31 -24.76 10.23
CA ALA A 536 19.64 -23.35 10.34
C ALA A 536 18.54 -22.40 9.83
N SER A 537 17.39 -22.89 9.34
CA SER A 537 16.35 -22.06 8.70
C SER A 537 15.87 -20.91 9.58
N VAL A 538 15.50 -21.21 10.83
CA VAL A 538 14.95 -20.21 11.76
C VAL A 538 16.01 -19.17 12.14
N LEU A 539 17.22 -19.63 12.51
CA LEU A 539 18.34 -18.74 12.81
C LEU A 539 18.73 -17.87 11.60
N GLY A 540 18.71 -18.44 10.40
CA GLY A 540 18.93 -17.74 9.14
C GLY A 540 17.92 -16.63 8.91
N ALA A 541 16.62 -16.94 9.02
CA ALA A 541 15.56 -15.94 8.88
C ALA A 541 15.65 -14.81 9.92
N MET A 542 15.94 -15.16 11.19
CA MET A 542 16.07 -14.18 12.27
C MET A 542 17.27 -13.24 12.11
N THR A 543 18.34 -13.70 11.46
CA THR A 543 19.52 -12.85 11.18
C THR A 543 19.37 -12.05 9.90
N ILE A 544 18.68 -12.59 8.89
CA ILE A 544 18.38 -11.89 7.64
C ILE A 544 17.35 -10.78 7.85
N GLY A 545 16.32 -10.98 8.68
CA GLY A 545 15.24 -10.00 8.86
C GLY A 545 15.71 -8.57 9.16
N PRO A 546 16.54 -8.36 10.20
CA PRO A 546 17.09 -7.03 10.52
C PRO A 546 17.97 -6.44 9.40
N ALA A 547 18.77 -7.26 8.72
CA ALA A 547 19.62 -6.82 7.61
C ALA A 547 18.81 -6.49 6.36
N SER A 548 17.80 -7.30 6.06
CA SER A 548 16.82 -7.09 5.00
C SER A 548 16.07 -5.81 5.21
N ARG A 549 15.66 -5.55 6.47
CA ARG A 549 15.14 -4.26 6.90
C ARG A 549 16.15 -3.22 6.47
N ALA A 550 17.31 -3.10 7.12
CA ALA A 550 18.29 -2.04 6.85
C ALA A 550 18.59 -1.76 5.36
N ILE A 551 18.88 -2.80 4.55
CA ILE A 551 19.15 -2.65 3.12
C ILE A 551 17.95 -2.12 2.34
N ASN A 552 16.73 -2.54 2.66
CA ASN A 552 15.53 -2.03 2.02
C ASN A 552 15.27 -0.53 2.31
N PHE A 553 15.89 0.05 3.34
CA PHE A 553 15.88 1.49 3.65
C PHE A 553 17.15 2.19 3.17
N GLY A 554 17.92 1.57 2.28
CA GLY A 554 19.17 2.15 1.78
C GLY A 554 20.23 2.38 2.85
N GLY A 555 20.09 1.73 4.02
CA GLY A 555 21.04 1.81 5.12
C GLY A 555 22.15 0.76 5.03
N ASP A 556 23.14 0.91 5.89
CA ASP A 556 24.20 -0.09 6.08
C ASP A 556 23.68 -1.33 6.79
N PHE A 557 24.42 -2.43 6.70
CA PHE A 557 24.12 -3.61 7.50
C PHE A 557 24.13 -3.29 8.99
N PRO A 558 23.20 -3.86 9.79
CA PRO A 558 23.25 -3.74 11.24
C PRO A 558 24.50 -4.43 11.78
N ASP A 559 24.80 -4.21 13.07
CA ASP A 559 25.90 -4.91 13.71
C ASP A 559 25.66 -6.44 13.66
N ALA A 560 26.57 -7.15 12.99
CA ALA A 560 26.43 -8.58 12.75
C ALA A 560 26.56 -9.42 14.03
N ARG A 561 27.36 -8.97 15.00
CA ARG A 561 27.52 -9.66 16.28
C ARG A 561 26.23 -9.57 17.08
N GLU A 562 25.70 -8.36 17.27
CA GLU A 562 24.47 -8.11 18.02
C GLU A 562 23.26 -8.76 17.35
N THR A 563 23.20 -8.74 16.02
CA THR A 563 22.11 -9.39 15.28
C THR A 563 22.12 -10.91 15.47
N LEU A 564 23.28 -11.57 15.30
CA LEU A 564 23.40 -13.00 15.53
C LEU A 564 23.15 -13.36 16.99
N LYS A 565 23.75 -12.60 17.92
CA LYS A 565 23.59 -12.81 19.36
C LYS A 565 22.13 -12.70 19.79
N SER A 566 21.41 -11.68 19.33
CA SER A 566 19.99 -11.49 19.64
C SER A 566 19.11 -12.64 19.14
N ALA A 567 19.46 -13.24 17.99
CA ALA A 567 18.75 -14.41 17.48
C ALA A 567 19.07 -15.67 18.31
N VAL A 568 20.35 -15.91 18.59
CA VAL A 568 20.84 -17.03 19.43
C VAL A 568 20.23 -16.98 20.83
N ASP A 569 20.28 -15.83 21.49
CA ASP A 569 19.78 -15.67 22.86
C ASP A 569 18.27 -15.88 22.93
N TRP A 570 17.52 -15.39 21.94
CA TRP A 570 16.09 -15.60 21.88
C TRP A 570 15.74 -17.08 21.69
N LEU A 571 16.36 -17.75 20.71
CA LEU A 571 16.11 -19.19 20.45
C LEU A 571 16.43 -20.06 21.66
N MET A 572 17.54 -19.77 22.36
CA MET A 572 17.89 -20.49 23.58
C MET A 572 16.93 -20.18 24.74
N ALA A 573 16.41 -18.96 24.83
CA ALA A 573 15.45 -18.58 25.87
C ALA A 573 14.07 -19.19 25.65
N THR A 574 13.60 -19.31 24.41
CA THR A 574 12.25 -19.77 24.08
C THR A 574 12.15 -21.25 23.73
N HIS A 575 13.16 -21.81 23.04
CA HIS A 575 13.15 -23.21 22.57
C HIS A 575 14.26 -24.08 23.17
N GLN A 576 15.17 -23.49 23.96
CA GLN A 576 16.30 -24.19 24.58
C GLN A 576 17.26 -24.87 23.58
N ARG A 577 17.20 -24.48 22.29
CA ARG A 577 18.07 -24.97 21.20
C ARG A 577 18.19 -23.93 20.08
N LEU A 578 19.21 -24.04 19.25
CA LEU A 578 19.48 -23.10 18.14
C LEU A 578 18.79 -23.49 16.82
N ASP A 579 18.36 -24.74 16.72
CA ASP A 579 17.83 -25.38 15.52
C ASP A 579 16.42 -25.96 15.75
N PRO A 580 15.47 -25.20 16.31
CA PRO A 580 14.10 -25.70 16.42
C PRO A 580 13.54 -26.00 15.01
N PRO A 581 12.66 -27.02 14.87
CA PRO A 581 11.91 -27.22 13.64
C PRO A 581 11.20 -25.91 13.23
N MET A 582 11.24 -25.58 11.95
CA MET A 582 10.69 -24.31 11.46
C MET A 582 9.18 -24.24 11.67
N HIS A 583 8.47 -25.36 11.52
CA HIS A 583 7.03 -25.42 11.77
C HIS A 583 6.62 -25.16 13.23
N ASP A 584 7.54 -25.29 14.19
CA ASP A 584 7.27 -24.96 15.60
C ASP A 584 7.46 -23.46 15.90
N VAL A 585 8.01 -22.69 14.95
CA VAL A 585 8.44 -21.31 15.20
C VAL A 585 7.79 -20.32 14.26
N ILE A 586 7.82 -20.54 12.95
CA ILE A 586 7.28 -19.59 11.98
C ILE A 586 5.84 -19.98 11.68
N VAL A 587 4.91 -19.14 12.12
CA VAL A 587 3.48 -19.46 12.15
C VAL A 587 2.65 -18.32 11.61
N ASP A 588 1.48 -18.68 11.10
CA ASP A 588 0.35 -17.81 10.86
C ASP A 588 -0.58 -17.86 12.08
N GLU A 589 -0.75 -16.74 12.78
CA GLU A 589 -1.59 -16.63 13.97
C GLU A 589 -2.79 -15.73 13.69
N HIS A 590 -3.99 -16.29 13.83
CA HIS A 590 -5.24 -15.55 13.65
C HIS A 590 -6.32 -15.95 14.66
N GLY A 591 -6.51 -15.12 15.70
CA GLY A 591 -7.40 -15.47 16.80
C GLY A 591 -6.91 -16.70 17.55
N ALA A 592 -7.61 -17.82 17.41
CA ALA A 592 -7.25 -19.09 18.06
C ALA A 592 -6.51 -20.08 17.14
N THR A 593 -6.34 -19.75 15.84
CA THR A 593 -5.62 -20.61 14.89
C THR A 593 -4.14 -20.27 14.89
N ILE A 594 -3.30 -21.30 14.92
CA ILE A 594 -1.84 -21.22 14.85
C ILE A 594 -1.41 -22.30 13.87
N ASP A 595 -0.98 -21.90 12.67
CA ASP A 595 -0.62 -22.83 11.61
C ASP A 595 0.81 -22.57 11.12
N PRO A 596 1.63 -23.60 10.93
CA PRO A 596 3.01 -23.43 10.49
C PRO A 596 3.06 -22.86 9.06
N VAL A 597 3.88 -21.83 8.84
CA VAL A 597 4.03 -21.21 7.52
C VAL A 597 5.49 -21.20 7.07
N VAL A 598 5.73 -21.61 5.82
CA VAL A 598 7.05 -21.52 5.21
C VAL A 598 7.21 -20.17 4.52
N GLY A 599 8.22 -19.41 4.94
CA GLY A 599 8.61 -18.14 4.33
C GLY A 599 9.50 -17.35 5.27
N ALA A 600 10.04 -16.24 4.78
CA ALA A 600 10.87 -15.33 5.56
C ALA A 600 10.96 -13.96 4.87
N PRO A 601 11.50 -12.92 5.53
CA PRO A 601 11.70 -11.61 4.92
C PRO A 601 12.56 -11.69 3.65
N ASP A 602 12.14 -10.98 2.60
CA ASP A 602 12.87 -10.88 1.31
C ASP A 602 13.05 -12.21 0.55
N LEU A 603 12.14 -13.18 0.74
CA LEU A 603 11.95 -14.34 -0.12
C LEU A 603 10.75 -14.16 -1.06
N LEU A 604 10.74 -14.83 -2.22
CA LEU A 604 9.61 -14.71 -3.16
C LEU A 604 8.30 -15.20 -2.52
N ARG A 605 8.36 -16.22 -1.66
CA ARG A 605 7.37 -16.46 -0.61
C ARG A 605 7.71 -15.66 0.65
N ALA A 606 7.29 -14.39 0.67
CA ALA A 606 7.60 -13.49 1.77
C ALA A 606 6.72 -13.78 2.99
N VAL A 607 7.33 -13.84 4.18
CA VAL A 607 6.63 -13.79 5.47
C VAL A 607 7.44 -12.87 6.38
N TYR A 608 6.87 -11.73 6.74
CA TYR A 608 7.43 -10.85 7.76
C TYR A 608 6.74 -11.15 9.08
N PHE A 609 7.52 -11.27 10.14
CA PHE A 609 7.04 -11.74 11.42
C PHE A 609 7.47 -10.84 12.58
N THR A 610 6.73 -10.95 13.67
CA THR A 610 7.06 -10.39 14.99
C THR A 610 7.21 -11.53 15.99
N ARG A 611 8.07 -11.34 16.99
CA ARG A 611 8.18 -12.27 18.11
C ARG A 611 6.93 -12.13 18.98
N ASP A 612 6.31 -13.24 19.32
CA ASP A 612 5.17 -13.28 20.24
C ASP A 612 5.60 -13.70 21.66
N ALA A 613 4.63 -13.88 22.56
CA ALA A 613 4.88 -14.31 23.94
C ALA A 613 5.08 -15.84 24.09
N HIS A 614 4.71 -16.64 23.09
CA HIS A 614 4.76 -18.10 23.12
C HIS A 614 6.04 -18.67 22.49
N GLY A 615 6.94 -17.82 22.00
CA GLY A 615 8.17 -18.25 21.34
C GLY A 615 7.99 -18.47 19.84
N HIS A 616 6.93 -17.94 19.25
CA HIS A 616 6.70 -17.94 17.82
C HIS A 616 7.24 -16.67 17.15
N LEU A 617 7.50 -16.82 15.87
CA LEU A 617 7.66 -15.76 14.88
C LEU A 617 6.34 -15.67 14.10
N ALA A 618 5.38 -14.94 14.67
CA ALA A 618 4.03 -14.77 14.12
C ALA A 618 4.06 -13.84 12.90
N GLY A 619 3.61 -14.36 11.76
CA GLY A 619 3.46 -13.59 10.53
C GLY A 619 2.50 -12.41 10.72
N ASN A 620 2.85 -11.26 10.15
CA ASN A 620 2.02 -10.05 10.22
C ASN A 620 1.96 -9.26 8.90
N ALA A 621 2.73 -9.72 7.91
CA ALA A 621 2.77 -9.24 6.54
C ALA A 621 3.58 -10.22 5.70
N GLY A 622 3.77 -9.91 4.42
CA GLY A 622 4.38 -10.82 3.46
C GLY A 622 3.32 -11.15 2.43
N ASP A 623 3.40 -12.32 1.82
CA ASP A 623 2.30 -12.81 1.00
C ASP A 623 0.96 -12.64 1.72
N SER A 624 0.04 -11.95 1.07
CA SER A 624 -1.31 -11.69 1.57
C SER A 624 -2.32 -12.10 0.50
N PHE A 625 -2.90 -11.14 -0.23
CA PHE A 625 -3.66 -11.43 -1.44
C PHE A 625 -2.72 -11.75 -2.61
N ILE A 626 -2.82 -12.97 -3.12
CA ILE A 626 -2.15 -13.45 -4.33
C ILE A 626 -3.22 -13.75 -5.36
N MET A 627 -3.03 -13.29 -6.60
CA MET A 627 -3.93 -13.61 -7.71
C MET A 627 -3.13 -14.01 -8.95
N LEU A 628 -3.44 -15.19 -9.50
CA LEU A 628 -3.00 -15.61 -10.83
C LEU A 628 -4.15 -15.35 -11.80
N VAL A 629 -3.87 -14.63 -12.88
CA VAL A 629 -4.81 -14.34 -13.96
C VAL A 629 -4.23 -14.89 -15.26
N GLU A 630 -5.06 -15.62 -16.00
CA GLU A 630 -4.68 -16.29 -17.23
C GLU A 630 -5.71 -15.95 -18.32
N TRP A 631 -5.24 -15.42 -19.45
CA TRP A 631 -6.07 -15.29 -20.65
C TRP A 631 -5.72 -16.39 -21.63
N GLY A 632 -6.71 -17.23 -21.93
CA GLY A 632 -6.60 -18.32 -22.91
C GLY A 632 -6.35 -17.81 -24.33
N ARG A 633 -6.08 -18.74 -25.25
CA ARG A 633 -5.90 -18.41 -26.69
C ARG A 633 -7.18 -17.86 -27.33
N ASP A 634 -8.33 -18.19 -26.74
CA ASP A 634 -9.65 -17.69 -27.07
C ASP A 634 -9.95 -16.31 -26.44
N GLY A 635 -9.03 -15.78 -25.63
CA GLY A 635 -9.17 -14.51 -24.93
C GLY A 635 -10.00 -14.60 -23.64
N VAL A 636 -10.48 -15.80 -23.26
CA VAL A 636 -11.28 -15.99 -22.04
C VAL A 636 -10.36 -15.90 -20.82
N VAL A 637 -10.79 -15.12 -19.82
CA VAL A 637 -10.04 -14.96 -18.58
C VAL A 637 -10.42 -16.03 -17.56
N HIS A 638 -9.41 -16.59 -16.90
CA HIS A 638 -9.56 -17.42 -15.72
C HIS A 638 -8.64 -16.89 -14.63
N SER A 639 -9.10 -16.92 -13.39
CA SER A 639 -8.26 -16.49 -12.28
C SER A 639 -8.47 -17.32 -11.03
N GLN A 640 -7.40 -17.35 -10.23
CA GLN A 640 -7.35 -18.04 -8.95
C GLN A 640 -6.67 -17.15 -7.93
N SER A 641 -7.03 -17.29 -6.66
CA SER A 641 -6.45 -16.52 -5.58
C SER A 641 -6.00 -17.37 -4.40
N ILE A 642 -5.18 -16.76 -3.54
CA ILE A 642 -4.85 -17.20 -2.19
C ILE A 642 -4.96 -15.96 -1.30
N HIS A 643 -5.56 -16.10 -0.13
CA HIS A 643 -5.61 -15.09 0.92
C HIS A 643 -5.15 -15.70 2.24
N GLN A 644 -4.45 -14.94 3.08
CA GLN A 644 -3.84 -15.47 4.31
C GLN A 644 -4.86 -15.94 5.35
N PHE A 645 -6.01 -15.27 5.47
CA PHE A 645 -7.02 -15.58 6.50
C PHE A 645 -8.33 -16.11 5.91
N GLY A 646 -9.27 -15.20 5.69
CA GLY A 646 -10.59 -15.43 5.13
C GLY A 646 -11.23 -14.06 4.86
N ALA A 647 -12.46 -14.04 4.34
CA ALA A 647 -13.12 -12.79 3.96
C ALA A 647 -13.56 -11.92 5.15
N ALA A 648 -13.81 -12.52 6.32
CA ALA A 648 -14.38 -11.85 7.50
C ALA A 648 -13.31 -11.61 8.59
N THR A 649 -12.27 -10.84 8.28
CA THR A 649 -11.02 -10.69 9.04
C THR A 649 -11.17 -10.18 10.48
N SER A 650 -12.28 -9.52 10.83
CA SER A 650 -12.52 -9.02 12.20
C SER A 650 -13.63 -9.75 12.94
N ARG A 651 -14.14 -10.86 12.40
CA ARG A 651 -15.34 -11.56 12.90
C ARG A 651 -14.97 -12.98 13.36
N PRO A 652 -14.45 -13.17 14.59
CA PRO A 652 -14.01 -14.49 15.07
C PRO A 652 -15.12 -15.55 15.15
N GLY A 653 -16.39 -15.12 15.19
CA GLY A 653 -17.55 -16.02 15.11
C GLY A 653 -17.98 -16.39 13.68
N SER A 654 -17.39 -15.77 12.65
CA SER A 654 -17.64 -16.11 11.25
C SER A 654 -16.83 -17.35 10.87
N LYS A 655 -17.43 -18.25 10.09
CA LYS A 655 -16.67 -19.36 9.48
C LYS A 655 -15.62 -18.87 8.49
N HIS A 656 -15.79 -17.67 7.92
CA HIS A 656 -14.85 -17.05 6.98
C HIS A 656 -13.78 -16.20 7.67
N TYR A 657 -13.56 -16.41 8.97
CA TYR A 657 -12.50 -15.76 9.73
C TYR A 657 -11.12 -16.34 9.38
N ALA A 658 -11.02 -17.66 9.25
CA ALA A 658 -9.75 -18.40 9.12
C ALA A 658 -9.82 -19.57 8.11
N ASP A 659 -10.88 -19.66 7.30
CA ASP A 659 -11.13 -20.80 6.40
C ASP A 659 -10.18 -20.90 5.21
N GLN A 660 -9.37 -19.87 4.93
CA GLN A 660 -8.34 -19.90 3.88
C GLN A 660 -6.92 -20.10 4.42
N ILE A 661 -6.67 -20.05 5.74
CA ILE A 661 -5.34 -20.34 6.32
C ILE A 661 -4.79 -21.69 5.83
N PRO A 662 -5.57 -22.80 5.82
CA PRO A 662 -5.07 -24.08 5.32
C PRO A 662 -4.69 -24.04 3.84
N LEU A 663 -5.36 -23.21 3.04
CA LEU A 663 -5.02 -23.01 1.62
C LEU A 663 -3.73 -22.20 1.49
N PHE A 664 -3.60 -21.13 2.26
CA PHE A 664 -2.42 -20.26 2.28
C PHE A 664 -1.15 -21.01 2.66
N VAL A 665 -1.20 -21.76 3.77
CA VAL A 665 -0.09 -22.58 4.25
C VAL A 665 0.30 -23.65 3.22
N ALA A 666 -0.69 -24.33 2.63
CA ALA A 666 -0.46 -25.38 1.65
C ALA A 666 -0.23 -24.85 0.21
N ARG A 667 -0.23 -23.52 0.00
CA ARG A 667 -0.09 -22.86 -1.32
C ARG A 667 -1.14 -23.35 -2.33
N ARG A 668 -2.34 -23.67 -1.84
CA ARG A 668 -3.45 -24.15 -2.66
C ARG A 668 -4.29 -22.98 -3.14
N TRP A 669 -4.61 -23.00 -4.41
CA TRP A 669 -5.38 -21.97 -5.09
C TRP A 669 -6.88 -22.24 -4.97
N LYS A 670 -7.66 -21.18 -4.75
CA LYS A 670 -9.12 -21.19 -4.95
C LYS A 670 -9.49 -20.47 -6.24
N SER A 671 -10.56 -20.91 -6.90
CA SER A 671 -11.09 -20.21 -8.07
C SER A 671 -11.62 -18.83 -7.69
N VAL A 672 -11.46 -17.85 -8.57
CA VAL A 672 -12.11 -16.52 -8.48
C VAL A 672 -13.20 -16.46 -9.56
N PRO A 673 -14.47 -16.72 -9.21
CA PRO A 673 -15.54 -16.74 -10.21
C PRO A 673 -15.84 -15.30 -10.69
N PHE A 674 -15.81 -15.09 -12.02
CA PHE A 674 -15.94 -13.75 -12.60
C PHE A 674 -17.31 -13.52 -13.24
N THR A 675 -17.79 -14.48 -14.03
CA THR A 675 -19.12 -14.40 -14.64
C THR A 675 -20.22 -14.69 -13.61
N GLU A 676 -21.44 -14.20 -13.84
CA GLU A 676 -22.55 -14.51 -12.91
C GLU A 676 -22.81 -16.02 -12.82
N ALA A 677 -22.63 -16.76 -13.92
CA ALA A 677 -22.80 -18.21 -13.94
C ALA A 677 -21.77 -18.91 -13.03
N GLU A 678 -20.49 -18.52 -13.11
CA GLU A 678 -19.45 -19.04 -12.23
C GLU A 678 -19.71 -18.66 -10.77
N GLN A 679 -20.12 -17.42 -10.51
CA GLN A 679 -20.41 -16.95 -9.15
C GLN A 679 -21.56 -17.73 -8.53
N ARG A 680 -22.59 -18.03 -9.33
CA ARG A 680 -23.72 -18.86 -8.90
C ARG A 680 -23.32 -20.31 -8.64
N SER A 681 -22.32 -20.84 -9.33
CA SER A 681 -21.82 -22.19 -9.09
C SER A 681 -21.10 -22.35 -7.74
N MET A 682 -20.61 -21.25 -7.18
CA MET A 682 -19.96 -21.20 -5.86
C MET A 682 -20.79 -20.44 -4.83
N LEU A 683 -22.06 -20.14 -5.11
CA LEU A 683 -22.90 -19.29 -4.28
C LEU A 683 -23.22 -19.97 -2.96
N GLU A 684 -22.99 -19.25 -1.87
CA GLU A 684 -23.44 -19.65 -0.55
C GLU A 684 -24.64 -18.81 -0.09
N ARG A 685 -24.57 -17.48 -0.28
CA ARG A 685 -25.60 -16.55 0.17
C ARG A 685 -25.83 -15.46 -0.87
N GLU A 686 -27.09 -15.17 -1.17
CA GLU A 686 -27.48 -14.01 -1.99
C GLU A 686 -28.45 -13.14 -1.19
N TYR A 687 -28.25 -11.82 -1.23
CA TYR A 687 -29.14 -10.86 -0.58
C TYR A 687 -29.12 -9.51 -1.29
N ARG A 688 -30.18 -8.74 -1.07
CA ARG A 688 -30.30 -7.36 -1.56
C ARG A 688 -29.98 -6.36 -0.46
N VAL A 689 -29.38 -5.24 -0.84
CA VAL A 689 -29.07 -4.12 0.05
C VAL A 689 -29.55 -2.83 -0.62
N GLY A 690 -30.16 -1.93 0.16
CA GLY A 690 -30.77 -0.71 -0.36
C GLY A 690 -32.30 -0.85 -0.49
N ARG A 691 -32.79 -0.77 -1.73
CA ARG A 691 -34.20 -0.78 -2.11
C ARG A 691 -34.95 -2.08 -1.80
#